data_AF-A0A4R0PJY7-F1
#
_entry.id   AF-A0A4R0PJY7-F1
#
_cell.length_a   1.000
_cell.length_b   1.000
_cell.length_c   1.000
_cell.angle_alpha   90.00
_cell.angle_beta   90.00
_cell.angle_gamma   90.00
#
_symmetry.space_group_name_H-M   'P 1'
#
loop_
_entity.id
_entity.type
_entity.pdbx_description
1 polymer ?
#
loop_
_entity_poly.entity_id
_entity_poly.type
_entity_poly.pdbx_seq_one_letter_code
_entity_poly.pdbx_strand_id
1 'polypeptide(L)'
;MKSILFTIGFIITAQSLLFGQTDSTVIQSVPNVKEIKAGDKKVVFPESPKGYSLVFKGSNRTPIIDESGSITTPLVATNVNLYFELISQVSDTIKYDVAKQIVVPGKFPDGGINPQPFVIPALREWHGAKGEFFLAASSRIVLNAENEKQLQSAANILKQELKDLLGFNLLIVKGKPKKGDVFLTLNAKDKSIGEEGYYFNTDEYVTISAVKYQGLFWGTRTLLQLLEQKNAIPKGLARDYPEFKVRGFVLDVGRKFFSLQFLRDYVKFMSYYKMNDFQIHLNDNGFKKYFNDNWADTYSAFRLENTTYPGLTAKDGSYTKKEFIGLQELANDYAVRIIPEIDAPAHALAFTKVVPEIGSKAYGMDHLDLHNPLSYTVMENVFKEYISGSTPVFTGKAVHIGTDEYAKKDAEVFRAFTDRMIKYVEGFGKDVRLWGALTHAKGTTPVKVENVVMNTWYNGYANPIEMKKLGYKQISTPDGWLYIVPAAGYYYDYLNTKNLYNKWTPSMIGNVQFQPGDPTILGGSFAVWNDIVGNGITEKDVHDRVFPAMQVLAQKMWGGSNPTLKFDDFNVLSKKIGEGPSLNISGKLSKNDAPFIAQFNFDKKDNQIKTTGAVYAKGYSNNALSFSGKDSYARLPYTEIGYNYTVSFWVNPANNNSDGAVLFKSPNATVKLKQTGTGKLGFSREGYDIDFGYALPDNSWTHIVITGTNKGTSLYVNGKLEKRLYDNWIVFTDKDKTKVRKSETLFFPLQIIGGFKGKLDELQVWNKVLSDKEILALK
;
A
#
# COMPACT_ATOMS: atom_id res chain seq x y z
N MET A 1 -2.10 -18.99 -38.55
CA MET A 1 -1.59 -18.54 -39.87
C MET A 1 -2.42 -17.31 -40.24
N LYS A 2 -1.95 -16.07 -40.33
CA LYS A 2 -0.64 -15.49 -40.66
C LYS A 2 -0.11 -14.64 -39.51
N SER A 3 1.15 -14.85 -39.15
CA SER A 3 1.93 -14.02 -38.22
C SER A 3 2.49 -12.81 -38.95
N ILE A 4 2.22 -11.60 -38.47
CA ILE A 4 3.04 -10.43 -38.81
C ILE A 4 3.97 -10.23 -37.61
N LEU A 5 5.19 -10.74 -37.74
CA LEU A 5 6.32 -10.38 -36.90
C LEU A 5 6.67 -8.92 -37.21
N PHE A 6 6.57 -8.04 -36.21
CA PHE A 6 7.41 -6.84 -36.18
C PHE A 6 8.61 -7.13 -35.27
N THR A 7 9.69 -7.56 -35.91
CA THR A 7 11.02 -7.57 -35.31
C THR A 7 11.60 -6.16 -35.48
N ILE A 8 11.69 -5.39 -34.41
CA ILE A 8 12.63 -4.27 -34.33
C ILE A 8 13.45 -4.50 -33.06
N GLY A 9 14.61 -5.11 -33.24
CA GLY A 9 15.68 -5.07 -32.25
C GLY A 9 16.29 -3.68 -32.25
N PHE A 10 16.08 -2.93 -31.17
CA PHE A 10 16.99 -1.84 -30.82
C PHE A 10 17.83 -2.31 -29.63
N ILE A 11 19.13 -2.48 -29.89
CA ILE A 11 20.15 -2.45 -28.84
C ILE A 11 20.15 -1.02 -28.32
N ILE A 12 19.43 -0.77 -27.22
CA ILE A 12 19.50 0.50 -26.51
C ILE A 12 20.69 0.41 -25.56
N THR A 13 21.83 0.97 -25.97
CA THR A 13 22.81 1.48 -25.02
C THR A 13 22.11 2.56 -24.20
N ALA A 14 21.94 2.31 -22.90
CA ALA A 14 21.28 3.21 -21.97
C ALA A 14 22.10 4.51 -21.79
N GLN A 15 21.85 5.50 -22.65
CA GLN A 15 21.98 6.89 -22.26
C GLN A 15 20.64 7.32 -21.68
N SER A 16 20.59 7.47 -20.35
CA SER A 16 19.55 8.26 -19.70
C SER A 16 19.57 9.66 -20.34
N LEU A 17 18.51 10.04 -21.02
CA LEU A 17 18.28 11.42 -21.47
C LEU A 17 18.10 12.30 -20.22
N LEU A 18 19.22 12.76 -19.67
CA LEU A 18 19.25 13.95 -18.83
C LEU A 18 18.75 15.12 -19.69
N PHE A 19 17.65 15.74 -19.26
CA PHE A 19 17.15 17.06 -19.69
C PHE A 19 17.17 17.41 -21.20
N GLY A 20 15.99 17.50 -21.79
CA GLY A 20 15.74 18.17 -23.07
C GLY A 20 15.75 19.71 -22.98
N GLN A 21 16.87 20.30 -22.58
CA GLN A 21 17.21 21.70 -22.83
C GLN A 21 18.70 21.80 -23.14
N THR A 22 19.03 21.62 -24.42
CA THR A 22 20.38 21.68 -24.97
C THR A 22 20.85 23.13 -25.14
N ASP A 23 21.12 23.82 -24.04
CA ASP A 23 22.16 24.87 -24.05
C ASP A 23 23.11 24.61 -22.88
N SER A 24 23.97 23.60 -23.10
CA SER A 24 24.87 23.07 -22.08
C SER A 24 25.88 24.12 -21.59
N THR A 25 26.20 25.14 -22.39
CA THR A 25 27.22 26.14 -22.07
C THR A 25 26.79 27.10 -20.96
N VAL A 26 25.55 27.59 -20.98
CA VAL A 26 25.06 28.54 -19.97
C VAL A 26 24.87 27.86 -18.62
N ILE A 27 24.29 26.65 -18.59
CA ILE A 27 24.17 25.86 -17.35
C ILE A 27 25.54 25.55 -16.76
N GLN A 28 26.51 25.16 -17.61
CA GLN A 28 27.89 24.90 -17.18
C GLN A 28 28.61 26.17 -16.69
N SER A 29 28.20 27.35 -17.14
CA SER A 29 28.76 28.63 -16.69
C SER A 29 28.35 29.03 -15.26
N VAL A 30 27.32 28.41 -14.69
CA VAL A 30 26.92 28.66 -13.29
C VAL A 30 28.03 28.17 -12.35
N PRO A 31 28.67 29.05 -11.55
CA PRO A 31 29.74 28.66 -10.65
C PRO A 31 29.30 27.62 -9.62
N ASN A 32 30.26 26.89 -9.06
CA ASN A 32 29.98 26.01 -7.93
C ASN A 32 29.69 26.84 -6.67
N VAL A 33 28.86 26.27 -5.80
CA VAL A 33 28.59 26.82 -4.47
C VAL A 33 29.89 26.73 -3.66
N LYS A 34 30.21 27.78 -2.89
CA LYS A 34 31.39 27.77 -2.02
C LYS A 34 31.28 26.62 -1.01
N GLU A 35 32.42 26.04 -0.66
CA GLU A 35 32.50 25.00 0.37
C GLU A 35 31.87 25.49 1.68
N ILE A 36 31.03 24.65 2.29
CA ILE A 36 30.40 24.92 3.59
C ILE A 36 31.36 24.49 4.70
N LYS A 37 31.68 25.41 5.60
CA LYS A 37 32.54 25.17 6.76
C LYS A 37 31.70 24.92 8.01
N ALA A 38 32.30 24.23 8.98
CA ALA A 38 31.67 24.01 10.27
C ALA A 38 31.35 25.35 10.94
N GLY A 39 30.08 25.54 11.32
CA GLY A 39 29.59 26.77 11.95
C GLY A 39 28.87 27.74 11.01
N ASP A 40 29.01 27.58 9.69
CA ASP A 40 28.28 28.38 8.70
C ASP A 40 26.77 28.25 8.91
N LYS A 41 26.07 29.39 8.82
CA LYS A 41 24.62 29.49 9.07
C LYS A 41 23.81 29.72 7.83
N LYS A 42 24.45 30.06 6.70
CA LYS A 42 23.78 30.37 5.45
C LYS A 42 24.64 29.95 4.28
N VAL A 43 24.00 29.42 3.24
CA VAL A 43 24.65 29.12 1.97
C VAL A 43 24.98 30.43 1.25
N VAL A 44 26.21 30.57 0.80
CA VAL A 44 26.60 31.62 -0.15
C VAL A 44 26.29 31.10 -1.55
N PHE A 45 25.14 31.51 -2.10
CA PHE A 45 24.73 31.12 -3.45
C PHE A 45 25.69 31.68 -4.51
N PRO A 46 25.95 30.94 -5.60
CA PRO A 46 26.86 31.37 -6.65
C PRO A 46 26.29 32.56 -7.42
N GLU A 47 27.18 33.35 -8.03
CA GLU A 47 26.79 34.46 -8.88
C GLU A 47 26.07 33.96 -10.14
N SER A 48 25.11 34.76 -10.61
CA SER A 48 24.36 34.44 -11.82
C SER A 48 25.19 34.76 -13.07
N PRO A 49 25.21 33.89 -14.10
CA PRO A 49 25.75 34.22 -15.41
C PRO A 49 25.13 35.49 -15.99
N LYS A 50 25.93 36.24 -16.78
CA LYS A 50 25.47 37.48 -17.43
C LYS A 50 24.25 37.23 -18.31
N GLY A 51 23.21 38.07 -18.18
CA GLY A 51 21.96 37.95 -18.93
C GLY A 51 20.94 36.99 -18.30
N TYR A 52 21.24 36.43 -17.12
CA TYR A 52 20.37 35.51 -16.40
C TYR A 52 20.22 35.90 -14.93
N SER A 53 19.16 35.39 -14.30
CA SER A 53 18.92 35.43 -12.87
C SER A 53 18.88 34.01 -12.32
N LEU A 54 19.79 33.69 -11.39
CA LEU A 54 19.83 32.41 -10.70
C LEU A 54 18.98 32.47 -9.42
N VAL A 55 17.92 31.68 -9.34
CA VAL A 55 16.98 31.66 -8.22
C VAL A 55 17.09 30.33 -7.50
N PHE A 56 17.43 30.35 -6.21
CA PHE A 56 17.39 29.15 -5.38
C PHE A 56 15.93 28.74 -5.11
N LYS A 57 15.62 27.47 -5.30
CA LYS A 57 14.25 26.95 -5.23
C LYS A 57 14.05 25.89 -4.16
N GLY A 58 15.13 25.29 -3.66
CA GLY A 58 15.05 24.31 -2.57
C GLY A 58 16.21 23.34 -2.56
N SER A 59 16.15 22.39 -1.62
CA SER A 59 17.12 21.31 -1.49
C SER A 59 16.40 19.98 -1.30
N ASN A 60 17.07 18.87 -1.62
CA ASN A 60 16.56 17.54 -1.32
C ASN A 60 16.70 17.14 0.17
N ARG A 61 17.17 18.08 1.01
CA ARG A 61 17.30 17.94 2.46
C ARG A 61 16.90 19.26 3.13
N THR A 62 15.64 19.64 3.01
CA THR A 62 15.12 20.89 3.57
C THR A 62 15.41 21.07 5.06
N PRO A 63 15.43 20.01 5.89
CA PRO A 63 15.90 20.11 7.29
C PRO A 63 17.37 20.48 7.50
N ILE A 64 18.22 20.39 6.47
CA ILE A 64 19.62 20.83 6.54
C ILE A 64 19.77 22.20 5.88
N ILE A 65 19.22 22.37 4.68
CA ILE A 65 19.22 23.66 3.97
C ILE A 65 17.79 23.98 3.55
N ASP A 66 17.19 24.95 4.25
CA ASP A 66 15.82 25.38 3.98
C ASP A 66 15.72 26.26 2.73
N GLU A 67 14.51 26.66 2.37
CA GLU A 67 14.21 27.47 1.17
C GLU A 67 14.84 28.88 1.21
N SER A 68 15.28 29.36 2.38
CA SER A 68 16.00 30.64 2.52
C SER A 68 17.52 30.50 2.37
N GLY A 69 18.01 29.26 2.25
CA GLY A 69 19.43 28.93 2.26
C GLY A 69 20.03 28.86 3.67
N SER A 70 19.21 28.85 4.72
CA SER A 70 19.71 28.74 6.10
C SER A 70 20.19 27.33 6.38
N ILE A 71 21.32 27.20 7.06
CA ILE A 71 21.99 25.93 7.34
C ILE A 71 21.70 25.48 8.77
N THR A 72 21.13 24.28 8.91
CA THR A 72 21.10 23.53 10.16
C THR A 72 22.14 22.42 10.12
N THR A 73 23.01 22.36 11.13
CA THR A 73 24.08 21.36 11.21
C THR A 73 23.51 19.94 11.37
N PRO A 74 23.77 19.00 10.45
CA PRO A 74 23.38 17.60 10.58
C PRO A 74 24.23 16.88 11.65
N LEU A 75 23.84 15.69 12.07
CA LEU A 75 24.62 14.87 13.00
C LEU A 75 25.94 14.43 12.36
N VAL A 76 25.90 14.02 11.10
CA VAL A 76 27.04 13.51 10.33
C VAL A 76 27.18 14.30 9.02
N ALA A 77 28.39 14.32 8.46
CA ALA A 77 28.64 14.99 7.19
C ALA A 77 27.68 14.48 6.12
N THR A 78 27.00 15.41 5.42
CA THR A 78 25.86 15.06 4.60
C THR A 78 25.92 15.75 3.23
N ASN A 79 25.74 14.95 2.18
CA ASN A 79 25.55 15.46 0.82
C ASN A 79 24.14 16.06 0.68
N VAL A 80 24.09 17.31 0.24
CA VAL A 80 22.86 18.05 -0.06
C VAL A 80 22.90 18.51 -1.51
N ASN A 81 21.83 18.22 -2.26
CA ASN A 81 21.64 18.78 -3.60
C ASN A 81 20.78 20.04 -3.48
N LEU A 82 21.32 21.15 -3.95
CA LEU A 82 20.65 22.43 -4.08
C LEU A 82 20.09 22.56 -5.49
N TYR A 83 18.82 22.95 -5.59
CA TYR A 83 18.12 23.15 -6.83
C TYR A 83 17.87 24.63 -7.08
N PHE A 84 18.22 25.07 -8.28
CA PHE A 84 18.06 26.44 -8.75
C PHE A 84 17.34 26.46 -10.10
N GLU A 85 16.60 27.54 -10.34
CA GLU A 85 16.13 27.92 -11.66
C GLU A 85 17.00 29.06 -12.19
N LEU A 86 17.58 28.88 -13.37
CA LEU A 86 18.27 29.92 -14.11
C LEU A 86 17.29 30.53 -15.12
N ILE A 87 16.92 31.79 -14.92
CA ILE A 87 15.88 32.47 -15.69
C ILE A 87 16.53 33.53 -16.58
N SER A 88 16.21 33.51 -17.89
CA SER A 88 16.71 34.52 -18.82
C SER A 88 16.14 35.91 -18.50
N GLN A 89 16.99 36.93 -18.52
CA GLN A 89 16.55 38.32 -18.30
C GLN A 89 15.77 38.89 -19.49
N VAL A 90 15.86 38.27 -20.67
CA VAL A 90 15.10 38.71 -21.86
C VAL A 90 13.74 38.02 -21.98
N SER A 91 13.52 36.90 -21.29
CA SER A 91 12.21 36.25 -21.19
C SER A 91 12.15 35.32 -19.99
N ASP A 92 11.14 35.51 -19.14
CA ASP A 92 10.86 34.64 -18.00
C ASP A 92 10.39 33.23 -18.40
N THR A 93 10.01 33.01 -19.66
CA THR A 93 9.65 31.70 -20.20
C THR A 93 10.86 30.82 -20.50
N ILE A 94 12.04 31.43 -20.66
CA ILE A 94 13.31 30.72 -20.88
C ILE A 94 13.93 30.46 -19.51
N LYS A 95 13.69 29.25 -18.99
CA LYS A 95 14.20 28.77 -17.70
C LYS A 95 15.00 27.50 -17.89
N TYR A 96 16.07 27.34 -17.11
CA TYR A 96 16.89 26.13 -17.05
C TYR A 96 17.00 25.62 -15.62
N ASP A 97 16.97 24.31 -15.47
CA ASP A 97 17.11 23.64 -14.18
C ASP A 97 18.59 23.42 -13.87
N VAL A 98 19.05 23.87 -12.69
CA VAL A 98 20.44 23.77 -12.26
C VAL A 98 20.51 23.09 -10.91
N ALA A 99 21.31 22.03 -10.79
CA ALA A 99 21.58 21.35 -9.53
C ALA A 99 23.05 21.51 -9.13
N LYS A 100 23.29 21.80 -7.85
CA LYS A 100 24.64 21.86 -7.26
C LYS A 100 24.67 21.01 -6.01
N GLN A 101 25.57 20.02 -5.98
CA GLN A 101 25.80 19.21 -4.79
C GLN A 101 26.87 19.86 -3.92
N ILE A 102 26.60 19.88 -2.61
CA ILE A 102 27.53 20.33 -1.58
C ILE A 102 27.55 19.33 -0.43
N VAL A 103 28.60 19.40 0.38
CA VAL A 103 28.71 18.66 1.64
C VAL A 103 28.53 19.64 2.78
N VAL A 104 27.59 19.36 3.69
CA VAL A 104 27.44 20.09 4.94
C VAL A 104 28.14 19.32 6.05
N PRO A 105 29.15 19.89 6.73
CA PRO A 105 29.85 19.23 7.82
C PRO A 105 28.89 18.82 8.95
N GLY A 106 29.10 17.62 9.49
CA GLY A 106 28.34 17.08 10.61
C GLY A 106 28.80 17.64 11.95
N LYS A 107 27.91 17.55 12.94
CA LYS A 107 28.22 17.85 14.35
C LYS A 107 29.26 16.89 14.93
N PHE A 108 29.19 15.62 14.55
CA PHE A 108 30.10 14.58 14.98
C PHE A 108 31.05 14.23 13.83
N PRO A 109 32.37 14.45 13.99
CA PRO A 109 33.35 14.12 12.96
C PRO A 109 33.69 12.63 12.92
N ASP A 110 33.39 11.89 13.99
CA ASP A 110 33.52 10.44 14.05
C ASP A 110 32.23 9.74 13.56
N GLY A 111 32.35 8.51 13.04
CA GLY A 111 31.22 7.72 12.55
C GLY A 111 30.36 7.09 13.65
N GLY A 112 30.62 7.40 14.94
CA GLY A 112 30.07 6.70 16.08
C GLY A 112 30.68 5.30 16.31
N ILE A 113 30.30 4.68 17.43
CA ILE A 113 30.75 3.34 17.83
C ILE A 113 29.78 2.26 17.33
N ASN A 114 28.50 2.37 17.70
CA ASN A 114 27.48 1.45 17.22
C ASN A 114 27.12 1.72 15.75
N PRO A 115 27.04 0.68 14.89
CA PRO A 115 26.59 0.87 13.52
C PRO A 115 25.12 1.30 13.50
N GLN A 116 24.71 1.94 12.40
CA GLN A 116 23.32 2.30 12.18
C GLN A 116 22.44 1.03 12.20
N PRO A 117 21.39 0.99 13.04
CA PRO A 117 20.51 -0.18 13.05
C PRO A 117 19.65 -0.25 11.79
N PHE A 118 19.31 -1.46 11.39
CA PHE A 118 18.44 -1.69 10.23
C PHE A 118 16.97 -1.40 10.58
N VAL A 119 16.39 -0.45 9.83
CA VAL A 119 14.95 -0.13 9.82
C VAL A 119 14.56 0.25 8.40
N ILE A 120 13.27 0.14 8.08
CA ILE A 120 12.68 0.50 6.79
C ILE A 120 11.60 1.57 7.02
N PRO A 121 11.75 2.78 6.45
CA PRO A 121 12.92 3.28 5.75
C PRO A 121 14.12 3.48 6.69
N ALA A 122 15.34 3.40 6.13
CA ALA A 122 16.59 3.63 6.84
C ALA A 122 16.67 5.07 7.38
N LEU A 123 17.24 5.23 8.57
CA LEU A 123 17.44 6.54 9.21
C LEU A 123 18.32 7.43 8.33
N ARG A 124 17.97 8.72 8.20
CA ARG A 124 18.76 9.67 7.38
C ARG A 124 20.10 10.04 8.00
N GLU A 125 20.16 10.10 9.33
CA GLU A 125 21.36 10.45 10.09
C GLU A 125 21.43 9.59 11.36
N TRP A 126 22.63 9.08 11.67
CA TRP A 126 22.88 8.25 12.85
C TRP A 126 24.27 8.53 13.41
N HIS A 127 24.36 8.65 14.72
CA HIS A 127 25.62 8.66 15.48
C HIS A 127 25.54 7.65 16.61
N GLY A 128 26.32 6.57 16.52
CA GLY A 128 26.29 5.47 17.49
C GLY A 128 27.06 5.76 18.77
N ALA A 129 26.45 5.49 19.92
CA ALA A 129 27.13 5.50 21.22
C ALA A 129 27.60 4.08 21.60
N LYS A 130 28.19 3.92 22.79
CA LYS A 130 28.61 2.59 23.31
C LYS A 130 27.47 1.91 24.06
N GLY A 131 27.27 0.61 23.81
CA GLY A 131 26.35 -0.24 24.56
C GLY A 131 24.94 -0.35 23.97
N GLU A 132 24.04 -1.01 24.69
CA GLU A 132 22.67 -1.28 24.26
C GLU A 132 21.66 -0.85 25.32
N PHE A 133 20.43 -0.58 24.89
CA PHE A 133 19.23 -0.38 25.70
C PHE A 133 18.35 -1.63 25.62
N PHE A 134 17.76 -2.01 26.75
CA PHE A 134 16.84 -3.15 26.85
C PHE A 134 15.49 -2.66 27.36
N LEU A 135 14.42 -2.99 26.64
CA LEU A 135 13.07 -2.74 27.10
C LEU A 135 12.61 -3.90 28.00
N ALA A 136 12.00 -3.59 29.13
CA ALA A 136 11.51 -4.59 30.09
C ALA A 136 9.99 -4.48 30.27
N ALA A 137 9.36 -5.54 30.75
CA ALA A 137 7.93 -5.52 31.10
C ALA A 137 7.60 -4.49 32.20
N SER A 138 8.58 -4.09 33.02
CA SER A 138 8.47 -3.04 34.05
C SER A 138 8.75 -1.63 33.55
N SER A 139 9.12 -1.45 32.28
CA SER A 139 9.34 -0.14 31.67
C SER A 139 8.03 0.66 31.61
N ARG A 140 8.15 1.96 31.34
CA ARG A 140 6.99 2.86 31.20
C ARG A 140 7.08 3.64 29.90
N ILE A 141 5.92 4.02 29.38
CA ILE A 141 5.79 5.07 28.36
C ILE A 141 5.55 6.37 29.13
N VAL A 142 6.50 7.29 29.04
CA VAL A 142 6.49 8.56 29.77
C VAL A 142 6.16 9.69 28.81
N LEU A 143 5.12 10.46 29.13
CA LEU A 143 4.70 11.61 28.34
C LEU A 143 5.26 12.89 28.95
N ASN A 144 5.76 13.78 28.10
CA ASN A 144 6.02 15.15 28.50
C ASN A 144 4.71 15.82 28.93
N ALA A 145 4.68 16.36 30.16
CA ALA A 145 3.51 16.98 30.75
C ALA A 145 2.94 18.16 29.93
N GLU A 146 3.79 18.89 29.21
CA GLU A 146 3.37 20.05 28.39
C GLU A 146 2.59 19.64 27.12
N ASN A 147 2.70 18.38 26.70
CA ASN A 147 2.09 17.90 25.46
C ASN A 147 1.19 16.67 25.68
N GLU A 148 0.80 16.39 26.93
CA GLU A 148 0.10 15.16 27.32
C GLU A 148 -1.08 14.82 26.40
N LYS A 149 -1.98 15.78 26.18
CA LYS A 149 -3.19 15.58 25.35
C LYS A 149 -2.84 15.18 23.91
N GLN A 150 -1.83 15.80 23.31
CA GLN A 150 -1.39 15.52 21.95
C GLN A 150 -0.63 14.19 21.84
N LEU A 151 0.04 13.76 22.92
CA LEU A 151 0.82 12.52 22.95
C LEU A 151 -0.02 11.28 23.27
N GLN A 152 -1.20 11.47 23.89
CA GLN A 152 -1.98 10.37 24.46
C GLN A 152 -2.40 9.32 23.42
N SER A 153 -2.84 9.73 22.22
CA SER A 153 -3.24 8.79 21.16
C SER A 153 -2.06 7.89 20.75
N ALA A 154 -0.91 8.50 20.41
CA ALA A 154 0.31 7.78 20.07
C ALA A 154 0.79 6.85 21.21
N ALA A 155 0.68 7.28 22.47
CA ALA A 155 1.05 6.47 23.62
C ALA A 155 0.14 5.25 23.81
N ASN A 156 -1.17 5.41 23.63
CA ASN A 156 -2.13 4.31 23.70
C ASN A 156 -1.90 3.28 22.60
N ILE A 157 -1.66 3.76 21.37
CA ILE A 157 -1.35 2.90 20.23
C ILE A 157 -0.03 2.15 20.47
N LEU A 158 1.04 2.86 20.83
CA LEU A 158 2.34 2.26 21.12
C LEU A 158 2.25 1.23 22.26
N LYS A 159 1.48 1.51 23.32
CA LYS A 159 1.25 0.56 24.40
C LYS A 159 0.63 -0.74 23.89
N GLN A 160 -0.42 -0.63 23.07
CA GLN A 160 -1.10 -1.80 22.51
C GLN A 160 -0.18 -2.57 21.57
N GLU A 161 0.59 -1.89 20.73
CA GLU A 161 1.51 -2.51 19.79
C GLU A 161 2.72 -3.18 20.49
N LEU A 162 3.23 -2.60 21.58
CA LEU A 162 4.25 -3.26 22.40
C LEU A 162 3.70 -4.49 23.13
N LYS A 163 2.42 -4.47 23.53
CA LYS A 163 1.75 -5.64 24.09
C LYS A 163 1.59 -6.74 23.03
N ASP A 164 1.22 -6.39 21.80
CA ASP A 164 1.03 -7.35 20.73
C ASP A 164 2.37 -7.92 20.21
N LEU A 165 3.43 -7.09 20.18
CA LEU A 165 4.75 -7.48 19.71
C LEU A 165 5.56 -8.26 20.76
N LEU A 166 5.54 -7.83 22.02
CA LEU A 166 6.43 -8.33 23.08
C LEU A 166 5.69 -8.95 24.28
N GLY A 167 4.36 -8.85 24.35
CA GLY A 167 3.59 -9.19 25.55
C GLY A 167 3.67 -8.15 26.67
N PHE A 168 4.33 -7.01 26.44
CA PHE A 168 4.60 -6.01 27.48
C PHE A 168 3.46 -4.98 27.59
N ASN A 169 2.67 -5.06 28.67
CA ASN A 169 1.61 -4.11 28.97
C ASN A 169 2.14 -2.92 29.78
N LEU A 170 2.91 -2.04 29.15
CA LEU A 170 3.58 -0.93 29.84
C LEU A 170 2.58 0.09 30.43
N LEU A 171 2.97 0.71 31.54
CA LEU A 171 2.23 1.83 32.12
C LEU A 171 2.50 3.13 31.33
N ILE A 172 1.45 3.92 31.10
CA ILE A 172 1.59 5.28 30.58
C ILE A 172 1.59 6.23 31.78
N VAL A 173 2.63 7.04 31.92
CA VAL A 173 2.79 7.99 33.02
C VAL A 173 3.21 9.36 32.49
N LYS A 174 3.02 10.40 33.31
CA LYS A 174 3.46 11.76 33.01
C LYS A 174 4.69 12.12 33.85
N GLY A 175 5.60 12.90 33.27
CA GLY A 175 6.70 13.52 34.01
C GLY A 175 8.07 13.16 33.47
N LYS A 176 9.03 12.94 34.38
CA LYS A 176 10.43 12.67 34.02
C LYS A 176 10.67 11.17 33.79
N PRO A 177 11.37 10.79 32.71
CA PRO A 177 11.75 9.41 32.49
C PRO A 177 12.82 8.98 33.48
N LYS A 178 12.88 7.67 33.75
CA LYS A 178 13.99 7.00 34.45
C LYS A 178 14.58 5.92 33.54
N LYS A 179 15.68 5.32 33.98
CA LYS A 179 16.32 4.19 33.29
C LYS A 179 15.30 3.11 32.90
N GLY A 180 15.34 2.69 31.63
CA GLY A 180 14.45 1.69 31.05
C GLY A 180 13.17 2.21 30.42
N ASP A 181 12.84 3.51 30.56
CA ASP A 181 11.61 4.08 30.02
C ASP A 181 11.70 4.41 28.51
N VAL A 182 10.53 4.66 27.91
CA VAL A 182 10.37 5.32 26.61
C VAL A 182 9.72 6.68 26.84
N PHE A 183 10.39 7.77 26.48
CA PHE A 183 9.94 9.14 26.67
C PHE A 183 9.47 9.77 25.35
N LEU A 184 8.25 10.32 25.35
CA LEU A 184 7.62 10.96 24.19
C LEU A 184 7.48 12.46 24.43
N THR A 185 7.87 13.29 23.46
CA THR A 185 7.72 14.75 23.56
C THR A 185 7.60 15.46 22.20
N LEU A 186 6.87 16.57 22.16
CA LEU A 186 6.83 17.48 20.99
C LEU A 186 7.79 18.69 21.14
N ASN A 187 8.70 18.62 22.12
CA ASN A 187 9.67 19.68 22.41
C ASN A 187 11.02 19.44 21.71
N ALA A 188 11.03 18.97 20.46
CA ALA A 188 12.25 18.96 19.66
C ALA A 188 12.82 20.39 19.58
N LYS A 189 14.11 20.57 19.95
CA LYS A 189 14.77 21.89 20.00
C LYS A 189 14.95 22.48 18.61
N ASP A 190 15.41 21.66 17.68
CA ASP A 190 15.57 22.03 16.28
C ASP A 190 14.24 21.87 15.54
N LYS A 191 13.70 23.01 15.08
CA LYS A 191 12.42 23.06 14.35
C LYS A 191 12.58 22.84 12.84
N SER A 192 13.81 22.90 12.29
CA SER A 192 14.02 22.68 10.86
C SER A 192 13.74 21.25 10.43
N ILE A 193 13.71 20.31 11.38
CA ILE A 193 13.36 18.90 11.15
C ILE A 193 11.92 18.71 10.59
N GLY A 194 11.06 19.73 10.67
CA GLY A 194 9.77 19.77 10.01
C GLY A 194 8.69 18.94 10.72
N GLU A 195 7.57 18.74 10.02
CA GLU A 195 6.36 18.11 10.59
C GLU A 195 6.49 16.59 10.76
N GLU A 196 7.26 15.96 9.87
CA GLU A 196 7.45 14.50 9.84
C GLU A 196 8.77 14.06 10.46
N GLY A 197 9.66 15.01 10.75
CA GLY A 197 10.96 14.69 11.29
C GLY A 197 10.93 14.44 12.80
N TYR A 198 11.85 13.59 13.26
CA TYR A 198 12.02 13.26 14.67
C TYR A 198 13.47 12.98 15.02
N TYR A 199 13.78 13.18 16.29
CA TYR A 199 15.00 12.68 16.92
C TYR A 199 14.67 11.42 17.70
N PHE A 200 15.54 10.42 17.58
CA PHE A 200 15.46 9.16 18.31
C PHE A 200 16.77 8.95 19.05
N ASN A 201 16.75 9.19 20.36
CA ASN A 201 17.93 9.02 21.20
C ASN A 201 17.76 7.77 22.08
N THR A 202 18.72 6.86 22.01
CA THR A 202 18.74 5.66 22.85
C THR A 202 19.93 5.74 23.81
N ASP A 203 19.64 5.88 25.09
CA ASP A 203 20.64 5.86 26.16
C ASP A 203 20.15 5.03 27.37
N GLU A 204 20.16 5.57 28.59
CA GLU A 204 19.55 4.89 29.75
C GLU A 204 18.03 4.72 29.59
N TYR A 205 17.42 5.56 28.77
CA TYR A 205 16.04 5.49 28.31
C TYR A 205 15.97 5.89 26.83
N VAL A 206 14.90 5.52 26.15
CA VAL A 206 14.64 5.97 24.77
C VAL A 206 13.93 7.31 24.81
N THR A 207 14.36 8.28 24.02
CA THR A 207 13.64 9.55 23.80
C THR A 207 13.24 9.67 22.35
N ILE A 208 11.95 9.89 22.11
CA ILE A 208 11.39 10.23 20.81
C ILE A 208 10.87 11.66 20.91
N SER A 209 11.54 12.57 20.20
CA SER A 209 11.16 13.99 20.19
C SER A 209 10.93 14.48 18.77
N ALA A 210 9.80 15.13 18.53
CA ALA A 210 9.44 15.71 17.24
C ALA A 210 8.86 17.12 17.41
N VAL A 211 8.50 17.78 16.30
CA VAL A 211 7.79 19.08 16.32
C VAL A 211 6.28 18.91 16.23
N LYS A 212 5.82 17.86 15.54
CA LYS A 212 4.41 17.54 15.31
C LYS A 212 4.14 16.06 15.60
N TYR A 213 2.85 15.73 15.72
CA TYR A 213 2.36 14.38 15.99
C TYR A 213 2.88 13.35 14.98
N GLN A 214 2.86 13.67 13.69
CA GLN A 214 3.28 12.76 12.62
C GLN A 214 4.76 12.33 12.78
N GLY A 215 5.69 13.27 12.97
CA GLY A 215 7.09 12.91 13.23
C GLY A 215 7.27 12.10 14.51
N LEU A 216 6.55 12.42 15.59
CA LEU A 216 6.58 11.62 16.81
C LEU A 216 6.13 10.18 16.53
N PHE A 217 5.03 10.02 15.79
CA PHE A 217 4.47 8.72 15.43
C PHE A 217 5.46 7.91 14.59
N TRP A 218 6.16 8.54 13.63
CA TRP A 218 7.25 7.91 12.87
C TRP A 218 8.38 7.40 13.74
N GLY A 219 8.76 8.13 14.79
CA GLY A 219 9.72 7.65 15.78
C GLY A 219 9.27 6.38 16.52
N THR A 220 7.97 6.24 16.79
CA THR A 220 7.43 5.01 17.38
C THR A 220 7.52 3.82 16.43
N ARG A 221 7.37 4.03 15.11
CA ARG A 221 7.55 2.96 14.10
C ARG A 221 8.97 2.45 14.10
N THR A 222 9.94 3.36 14.19
CA THR A 222 11.37 3.02 14.33
C THR A 222 11.63 2.20 15.59
N LEU A 223 11.08 2.59 16.75
CA LEU A 223 11.18 1.79 17.97
C LEU A 223 10.68 0.35 17.77
N LEU A 224 9.48 0.21 17.20
CA LEU A 224 8.84 -1.09 17.01
C LEU A 224 9.62 -2.00 16.06
N GLN A 225 10.13 -1.46 14.94
CA GLN A 225 10.96 -2.23 14.01
C GLN A 225 12.28 -2.71 14.63
N LEU A 226 12.88 -1.91 15.52
CA LEU A 226 14.09 -2.32 16.23
C LEU A 226 13.79 -3.46 17.21
N LEU A 227 12.67 -3.37 17.93
CA LEU A 227 12.22 -4.38 18.90
C LEU A 227 11.73 -5.68 18.24
N GLU A 228 11.12 -5.60 17.06
CA GLU A 228 10.68 -6.78 16.29
C GLU A 228 11.86 -7.68 15.93
N GLN A 229 13.03 -7.08 15.66
CA GLN A 229 14.22 -7.81 15.28
C GLN A 229 14.99 -8.37 16.48
N LYS A 230 15.08 -7.60 17.57
CA LYS A 230 15.80 -7.99 18.80
C LYS A 230 15.36 -7.15 20.01
N ASN A 231 15.39 -7.75 21.19
CA ASN A 231 15.10 -7.03 22.45
C ASN A 231 16.26 -6.13 22.96
N ALA A 232 17.23 -5.81 22.09
CA ALA A 232 18.41 -5.00 22.42
C ALA A 232 18.59 -3.90 21.35
N ILE A 233 18.42 -2.64 21.73
CA ILE A 233 18.53 -1.49 20.83
C ILE A 233 19.92 -0.86 21.00
N PRO A 234 20.71 -0.66 19.93
CA PRO A 234 21.98 0.01 20.06
C PRO A 234 21.81 1.44 20.57
N LYS A 235 22.63 1.84 21.56
CA LYS A 235 22.66 3.23 22.01
C LYS A 235 23.19 4.15 20.92
N GLY A 236 22.64 5.35 20.83
CA GLY A 236 23.01 6.35 19.83
C GLY A 236 21.90 7.35 19.56
N LEU A 237 22.19 8.30 18.68
CA LEU A 237 21.31 9.40 18.31
C LEU A 237 21.00 9.34 16.81
N ALA A 238 19.70 9.28 16.48
CA ALA A 238 19.21 9.48 15.13
C ALA A 238 18.53 10.85 14.98
N ARG A 239 18.67 11.42 13.79
CA ARG A 239 17.87 12.53 13.28
C ARG A 239 17.29 12.08 11.95
N ASP A 240 15.98 11.91 11.88
CA ASP A 240 15.34 11.26 10.74
C ASP A 240 14.16 12.07 10.22
N TYR A 241 14.01 12.12 8.90
CA TYR A 241 13.04 12.95 8.18
C TYR A 241 12.90 12.45 6.72
N PRO A 242 11.73 12.60 6.09
CA PRO A 242 11.56 12.18 4.71
C PRO A 242 12.19 13.17 3.72
N GLU A 243 12.63 12.66 2.57
CA GLU A 243 12.99 13.47 1.39
C GLU A 243 11.75 13.97 0.64
N PHE A 244 10.71 13.14 0.53
CA PHE A 244 9.46 13.49 -0.16
C PHE A 244 8.27 13.55 0.81
N LYS A 245 7.45 14.59 0.66
CA LYS A 245 6.29 14.86 1.52
C LYS A 245 5.14 13.88 1.27
N VAL A 246 4.95 13.44 0.02
CA VAL A 246 3.88 12.51 -0.37
C VAL A 246 4.46 11.12 -0.63
N ARG A 247 4.03 10.13 0.15
CA ARG A 247 4.49 8.75 0.05
C ARG A 247 3.28 7.85 -0.05
N GLY A 248 2.86 7.65 -1.30
CA GLY A 248 1.51 7.28 -1.67
C GLY A 248 1.30 5.83 -2.05
N PHE A 249 0.08 5.37 -1.84
CA PHE A 249 -0.46 4.13 -2.39
C PHE A 249 -1.89 4.38 -2.89
N VAL A 250 -2.19 3.94 -4.10
CA VAL A 250 -3.53 3.96 -4.70
C VAL A 250 -4.09 2.54 -4.69
N LEU A 251 -5.31 2.38 -4.16
CA LEU A 251 -6.04 1.12 -4.23
C LEU A 251 -7.38 1.32 -4.97
N ASP A 252 -7.52 0.62 -6.09
CA ASP A 252 -8.79 0.47 -6.80
C ASP A 252 -9.75 -0.40 -6.00
N VAL A 253 -10.68 0.26 -5.30
CA VAL A 253 -11.80 -0.42 -4.66
C VAL A 253 -13.06 -0.37 -5.52
N GLY A 254 -13.05 0.37 -6.63
CA GLY A 254 -14.16 0.48 -7.59
C GLY A 254 -14.41 -0.84 -8.28
N ARG A 255 -13.41 -1.39 -8.97
CA ARG A 255 -13.54 -2.64 -9.74
C ARG A 255 -13.56 -3.91 -8.89
N LYS A 256 -13.03 -3.84 -7.67
CA LYS A 256 -13.06 -4.92 -6.67
C LYS A 256 -13.36 -4.37 -5.28
N PHE A 257 -14.34 -4.93 -4.58
CA PHE A 257 -14.58 -4.57 -3.18
C PHE A 257 -13.45 -5.06 -2.26
N PHE A 258 -13.11 -4.22 -1.28
CA PHE A 258 -12.26 -4.54 -0.15
C PHE A 258 -13.04 -4.24 1.13
N SER A 259 -12.95 -5.11 2.11
CA SER A 259 -13.59 -4.95 3.40
C SER A 259 -13.05 -3.72 4.12
N LEU A 260 -13.89 -3.08 4.94
CA LEU A 260 -13.45 -1.97 5.78
C LEU A 260 -12.30 -2.39 6.71
N GLN A 261 -12.30 -3.63 7.19
CA GLN A 261 -11.22 -4.16 8.02
C GLN A 261 -9.89 -4.18 7.26
N PHE A 262 -9.88 -4.62 6.01
CA PHE A 262 -8.68 -4.59 5.17
C PHE A 262 -8.15 -3.16 4.98
N LEU A 263 -9.02 -2.19 4.73
CA LEU A 263 -8.61 -0.78 4.63
C LEU A 263 -8.01 -0.25 5.95
N ARG A 264 -8.60 -0.62 7.09
CA ARG A 264 -8.05 -0.27 8.43
C ARG A 264 -6.69 -0.91 8.67
N ASP A 265 -6.49 -2.16 8.24
CA ASP A 265 -5.22 -2.85 8.36
C ASP A 265 -4.16 -2.25 7.42
N TYR A 266 -4.56 -1.82 6.23
CA TYR A 266 -3.69 -1.13 5.27
C TYR A 266 -3.21 0.24 5.76
N VAL A 267 -4.06 0.99 6.47
CA VAL A 267 -3.64 2.22 7.16
C VAL A 267 -2.48 1.93 8.14
N LYS A 268 -2.62 0.89 8.98
CA LYS A 268 -1.58 0.52 9.95
C LYS A 268 -0.31 0.01 9.26
N PHE A 269 -0.48 -0.80 8.22
CA PHE A 269 0.60 -1.36 7.42
C PHE A 269 1.42 -0.26 6.72
N MET A 270 0.76 0.69 6.06
CA MET A 270 1.41 1.87 5.45
C MET A 270 2.14 2.71 6.51
N SER A 271 1.46 2.97 7.63
CA SER A 271 2.00 3.72 8.75
C SER A 271 3.28 3.08 9.32
N TYR A 272 3.32 1.74 9.43
CA TYR A 272 4.49 1.01 9.92
C TYR A 272 5.76 1.29 9.08
N TYR A 273 5.57 1.50 7.78
CA TYR A 273 6.62 1.85 6.83
C TYR A 273 6.73 3.35 6.55
N LYS A 274 6.09 4.19 7.38
CA LYS A 274 6.09 5.66 7.28
C LYS A 274 5.55 6.20 5.95
N MET A 275 4.71 5.42 5.27
CA MET A 275 3.91 5.87 4.13
C MET A 275 2.70 6.65 4.66
N ASN A 276 2.31 7.73 4.01
CA ASN A 276 1.44 8.73 4.63
C ASN A 276 0.24 9.17 3.78
N ASP A 277 0.06 8.58 2.60
CA ASP A 277 -0.94 9.02 1.64
C ASP A 277 -1.65 7.83 0.99
N PHE A 278 -2.86 7.52 1.43
CA PHE A 278 -3.63 6.38 0.95
C PHE A 278 -4.80 6.85 0.09
N GLN A 279 -4.65 6.79 -1.22
CA GLN A 279 -5.69 7.12 -2.18
C GLN A 279 -6.61 5.92 -2.40
N ILE A 280 -7.91 6.13 -2.18
CA ILE A 280 -8.94 5.10 -2.33
C ILE A 280 -9.80 5.50 -3.53
N HIS A 281 -9.72 4.72 -4.61
CA HIS A 281 -10.45 4.93 -5.85
C HIS A 281 -11.84 4.30 -5.75
N LEU A 282 -12.86 5.13 -5.48
CA LEU A 282 -14.15 4.69 -4.94
C LEU A 282 -15.17 4.29 -6.00
N ASN A 283 -14.97 4.65 -7.27
CA ASN A 283 -15.86 4.25 -8.36
C ASN A 283 -15.09 3.91 -9.61
N ASP A 284 -15.55 2.88 -10.31
CA ASP A 284 -15.08 2.56 -11.66
C ASP A 284 -16.01 1.50 -12.28
N ASN A 285 -15.63 1.00 -13.46
CA ASN A 285 -16.24 -0.10 -14.18
C ASN A 285 -15.21 -1.04 -14.80
N GLY A 286 -15.66 -2.27 -15.06
CA GLY A 286 -14.90 -3.22 -15.86
C GLY A 286 -14.81 -2.80 -17.32
N PHE A 287 -13.88 -3.38 -18.08
CA PHE A 287 -13.82 -3.16 -19.52
C PHE A 287 -14.97 -3.87 -20.22
N LYS A 288 -15.78 -3.11 -20.97
CA LYS A 288 -16.97 -3.60 -21.69
C LYS A 288 -16.75 -4.88 -22.50
N LYS A 289 -15.57 -5.02 -23.11
CA LYS A 289 -15.19 -6.20 -23.90
C LYS A 289 -15.30 -7.50 -23.10
N TYR A 290 -15.04 -7.47 -21.79
CA TYR A 290 -15.15 -8.64 -20.91
C TYR A 290 -16.59 -8.99 -20.52
N PHE A 291 -17.56 -8.17 -20.95
CA PHE A 291 -18.99 -8.29 -20.62
C PHE A 291 -19.83 -8.26 -21.91
N ASN A 292 -19.49 -9.14 -22.85
CA ASN A 292 -20.20 -9.31 -24.12
C ASN A 292 -20.35 -8.01 -24.94
N ASP A 293 -19.41 -7.08 -24.80
CA ASP A 293 -19.48 -5.75 -25.41
C ASP A 293 -20.82 -5.03 -25.10
N ASN A 294 -21.35 -5.16 -23.88
CA ASN A 294 -22.61 -4.56 -23.44
C ASN A 294 -22.46 -3.72 -22.15
N TRP A 295 -22.71 -2.41 -22.22
CA TRP A 295 -22.63 -1.52 -21.06
C TRP A 295 -23.63 -1.83 -19.95
N ALA A 296 -24.79 -2.42 -20.27
CA ALA A 296 -25.77 -2.81 -19.26
C ALA A 296 -25.22 -3.92 -18.35
N ASP A 297 -24.51 -4.89 -18.95
CA ASP A 297 -23.93 -6.05 -18.26
C ASP A 297 -22.54 -5.75 -17.67
N THR A 298 -21.83 -4.75 -18.21
CA THR A 298 -20.52 -4.34 -17.71
C THR A 298 -20.58 -4.01 -16.23
N TYR A 299 -19.71 -4.64 -15.44
CA TYR A 299 -19.61 -4.36 -14.01
C TYR A 299 -19.30 -2.88 -13.75
N SER A 300 -19.97 -2.27 -12.78
CA SER A 300 -19.63 -0.95 -12.25
C SER A 300 -20.01 -0.85 -10.78
N ALA A 301 -19.30 -0.03 -10.03
CA ALA A 301 -19.59 0.19 -8.63
C ALA A 301 -19.22 1.62 -8.20
N PHE A 302 -19.98 2.14 -7.25
CA PHE A 302 -19.61 3.29 -6.44
C PHE A 302 -19.68 2.86 -4.97
N ARG A 303 -18.55 2.91 -4.28
CA ARG A 303 -18.33 2.20 -3.01
C ARG A 303 -18.79 2.93 -1.77
N LEU A 304 -19.30 4.16 -1.89
CA LEU A 304 -19.87 4.86 -0.74
C LEU A 304 -21.39 4.81 -0.77
N GLU A 305 -21.98 4.72 0.42
CA GLU A 305 -23.37 5.07 0.63
C GLU A 305 -23.66 6.45 0.03
N ASN A 306 -24.63 6.50 -0.87
CA ASN A 306 -25.11 7.71 -1.52
C ASN A 306 -26.63 7.84 -1.31
N THR A 307 -27.03 8.94 -0.69
CA THR A 307 -28.43 9.29 -0.38
C THR A 307 -29.05 10.21 -1.43
N THR A 308 -28.25 10.99 -2.16
CA THR A 308 -28.76 11.88 -3.22
C THR A 308 -29.26 11.08 -4.42
N TYR A 309 -28.54 9.99 -4.74
CA TYR A 309 -28.82 9.02 -5.79
C TYR A 309 -28.76 7.60 -5.21
N PRO A 310 -29.81 7.11 -4.53
CA PRO A 310 -29.78 5.82 -3.82
C PRO A 310 -29.36 4.62 -4.67
N GLY A 311 -29.65 4.64 -5.98
CA GLY A 311 -29.25 3.60 -6.92
C GLY A 311 -27.74 3.51 -7.20
N LEU A 312 -26.96 4.51 -6.78
CA LEU A 312 -25.52 4.59 -7.00
C LEU A 312 -24.74 3.68 -6.03
N THR A 313 -25.25 3.49 -4.82
CA THR A 313 -24.59 2.67 -3.80
C THR A 313 -24.45 1.22 -4.28
N ALA A 314 -23.22 0.71 -4.38
CA ALA A 314 -22.96 -0.66 -4.82
C ALA A 314 -23.57 -1.69 -3.85
N LYS A 315 -24.19 -2.74 -4.42
CA LYS A 315 -24.93 -3.79 -3.68
C LYS A 315 -24.08 -4.99 -3.27
N ASP A 316 -22.96 -5.21 -3.96
CA ASP A 316 -22.02 -6.30 -3.70
C ASP A 316 -20.94 -5.92 -2.67
N GLY A 317 -20.95 -4.67 -2.20
CA GLY A 317 -20.09 -4.16 -1.14
C GLY A 317 -19.95 -2.64 -1.24
N SER A 318 -20.19 -1.95 -0.14
CA SER A 318 -20.03 -0.50 0.01
C SER A 318 -19.73 -0.14 1.46
N TYR A 319 -19.24 1.09 1.68
CA TYR A 319 -18.97 1.66 3.00
C TYR A 319 -20.04 2.70 3.32
N THR A 320 -20.59 2.63 4.53
CA THR A 320 -21.44 3.70 5.04
C THR A 320 -20.62 4.97 5.24
N LYS A 321 -21.30 6.13 5.26
CA LYS A 321 -20.63 7.41 5.54
C LYS A 321 -19.90 7.40 6.89
N LYS A 322 -20.52 6.79 7.91
CA LYS A 322 -19.95 6.65 9.25
C LYS A 322 -18.70 5.78 9.26
N GLU A 323 -18.71 4.66 8.54
CA GLU A 323 -17.54 3.78 8.42
C GLU A 323 -16.36 4.49 7.75
N PHE A 324 -16.62 5.25 6.68
CA PHE A 324 -15.59 5.97 5.96
C PHE A 324 -15.02 7.16 6.76
N ILE A 325 -15.84 7.86 7.55
CA ILE A 325 -15.37 8.84 8.54
C ILE A 325 -14.47 8.14 9.57
N GLY A 326 -14.91 7.03 10.15
CA GLY A 326 -14.13 6.29 11.15
C GLY A 326 -12.83 5.67 10.61
N LEU A 327 -12.75 5.40 9.30
CA LEU A 327 -11.50 5.01 8.63
C LEU A 327 -10.52 6.19 8.57
N GLN A 328 -10.99 7.38 8.22
CA GLN A 328 -10.16 8.59 8.18
C GLN A 328 -9.66 9.00 9.57
N GLU A 329 -10.50 8.88 10.60
CA GLU A 329 -10.09 9.11 12.00
C GLU A 329 -8.97 8.16 12.42
N LEU A 330 -9.14 6.86 12.13
CA LEU A 330 -8.07 5.87 12.36
C LEU A 330 -6.80 6.23 11.57
N ALA A 331 -6.93 6.65 10.31
CA ALA A 331 -5.78 7.04 9.51
C ALA A 331 -5.03 8.22 10.12
N ASN A 332 -5.74 9.24 10.60
CA ASN A 332 -5.14 10.39 11.29
C ASN A 332 -4.39 9.97 12.56
N ASP A 333 -4.95 9.05 13.35
CA ASP A 333 -4.29 8.50 14.55
C ASP A 333 -2.98 7.78 14.21
N TYR A 334 -2.91 7.12 13.05
CA TYR A 334 -1.73 6.44 12.51
C TYR A 334 -0.88 7.34 11.59
N ALA A 335 -1.14 8.64 11.57
CA ALA A 335 -0.45 9.64 10.76
C ALA A 335 -0.44 9.36 9.24
N VAL A 336 -1.49 8.71 8.75
CA VAL A 336 -1.79 8.47 7.33
C VAL A 336 -2.98 9.32 6.92
N ARG A 337 -2.95 9.88 5.72
CA ARG A 337 -4.09 10.62 5.14
C ARG A 337 -4.82 9.71 4.16
N ILE A 338 -6.15 9.64 4.27
CA ILE A 338 -6.98 9.07 3.21
C ILE A 338 -7.26 10.15 2.18
N ILE A 339 -7.07 9.83 0.90
CA ILE A 339 -7.43 10.66 -0.25
C ILE A 339 -8.58 9.96 -0.97
N PRO A 340 -9.85 10.33 -0.69
CA PRO A 340 -10.97 9.77 -1.40
C PRO A 340 -10.97 10.27 -2.84
N GLU A 341 -11.19 9.36 -3.78
CA GLU A 341 -11.31 9.67 -5.19
C GLU A 341 -12.70 9.32 -5.71
N ILE A 342 -13.33 10.31 -6.35
CA ILE A 342 -14.52 10.13 -7.17
C ILE A 342 -14.10 10.49 -8.59
N ASP A 343 -14.12 9.51 -9.49
CA ASP A 343 -13.58 9.66 -10.84
C ASP A 343 -14.67 9.96 -11.88
N ALA A 344 -14.44 11.04 -12.62
CA ALA A 344 -15.22 11.54 -13.74
C ALA A 344 -14.32 12.48 -14.58
N PRO A 345 -14.58 12.66 -15.88
CA PRO A 345 -15.78 12.28 -16.61
C PRO A 345 -15.69 10.99 -17.44
N ALA A 346 -14.56 10.28 -17.43
CA ALA A 346 -14.51 8.87 -17.81
C ALA A 346 -14.74 7.99 -16.56
N HIS A 347 -14.65 6.66 -16.69
CA HIS A 347 -14.83 5.72 -15.56
C HIS A 347 -16.16 5.90 -14.79
N ALA A 348 -17.16 6.44 -15.49
CA ALA A 348 -18.36 7.03 -14.91
C ALA A 348 -19.60 6.12 -15.03
N LEU A 349 -19.43 4.85 -15.41
CA LEU A 349 -20.57 3.96 -15.70
C LEU A 349 -21.49 3.77 -14.49
N ALA A 350 -20.96 3.86 -13.26
CA ALA A 350 -21.79 3.84 -12.05
C ALA A 350 -22.80 5.00 -12.03
N PHE A 351 -22.40 6.20 -12.45
CA PHE A 351 -23.27 7.38 -12.51
C PHE A 351 -24.25 7.29 -13.67
N THR A 352 -23.80 6.91 -14.86
CA THR A 352 -24.65 6.84 -16.05
C THR A 352 -25.65 5.69 -16.00
N LYS A 353 -25.41 4.63 -15.23
CA LYS A 353 -26.45 3.61 -14.98
C LYS A 353 -27.60 4.14 -14.12
N VAL A 354 -27.33 5.09 -13.23
CA VAL A 354 -28.36 5.71 -12.37
C VAL A 354 -29.06 6.85 -13.07
N VAL A 355 -28.33 7.62 -13.87
CA VAL A 355 -28.84 8.72 -14.69
C VAL A 355 -28.39 8.50 -16.15
N PRO A 356 -29.10 7.69 -16.95
CA PRO A 356 -28.69 7.35 -18.32
C PRO A 356 -28.51 8.55 -19.26
N GLU A 357 -29.21 9.65 -19.00
CA GLU A 357 -29.19 10.87 -19.82
C GLU A 357 -27.84 11.59 -19.83
N ILE A 358 -26.99 11.35 -18.82
CA ILE A 358 -25.66 11.95 -18.73
C ILE A 358 -24.57 11.09 -19.39
N GLY A 359 -24.90 9.94 -19.99
CA GLY A 359 -23.92 9.08 -20.66
C GLY A 359 -23.65 9.49 -22.11
N SER A 360 -22.37 9.44 -22.51
CA SER A 360 -21.94 9.77 -23.87
C SER A 360 -22.27 8.65 -24.86
N LYS A 361 -23.17 8.93 -25.79
CA LYS A 361 -23.41 8.04 -26.94
C LYS A 361 -22.23 8.01 -27.92
N ALA A 362 -21.39 9.05 -27.90
CA ALA A 362 -20.26 9.18 -28.81
C ALA A 362 -19.05 8.35 -28.37
N TYR A 363 -18.79 8.27 -27.06
CA TYR A 363 -17.58 7.64 -26.51
C TYR A 363 -17.85 6.36 -25.72
N GLY A 364 -19.10 6.13 -25.31
CA GLY A 364 -19.47 4.99 -24.47
C GLY A 364 -20.16 5.45 -23.20
N MET A 365 -20.95 4.56 -22.61
CA MET A 365 -21.73 4.89 -21.41
C MET A 365 -20.87 5.00 -20.15
N ASP A 366 -19.60 4.61 -20.18
CA ASP A 366 -18.62 4.88 -19.12
C ASP A 366 -18.01 6.28 -19.20
N HIS A 367 -18.40 7.09 -20.20
CA HIS A 367 -18.05 8.49 -20.33
C HIS A 367 -19.29 9.36 -20.12
N LEU A 368 -19.13 10.49 -19.44
CA LEU A 368 -20.18 11.50 -19.34
C LEU A 368 -20.34 12.26 -20.67
N ASP A 369 -21.56 12.67 -21.02
CA ASP A 369 -21.81 13.64 -22.08
C ASP A 369 -21.58 15.05 -21.53
N LEU A 370 -20.40 15.61 -21.77
CA LEU A 370 -20.04 16.94 -21.26
C LEU A 370 -20.72 18.11 -21.99
N HIS A 371 -21.46 17.84 -23.08
CA HIS A 371 -22.34 18.83 -23.70
C HIS A 371 -23.72 18.89 -23.04
N ASN A 372 -24.07 17.89 -22.23
CA ASN A 372 -25.29 17.90 -21.44
C ASN A 372 -25.06 18.63 -20.09
N PRO A 373 -25.74 19.77 -19.83
CA PRO A 373 -25.61 20.48 -18.56
C PRO A 373 -25.95 19.62 -17.33
N LEU A 374 -26.79 18.60 -17.49
CA LEU A 374 -27.15 17.68 -16.41
C LEU A 374 -25.93 16.91 -15.87
N SER A 375 -24.93 16.63 -16.70
CA SER A 375 -23.70 15.94 -16.29
C SER A 375 -22.96 16.71 -15.20
N TYR A 376 -22.89 18.04 -15.32
CA TYR A 376 -22.28 18.91 -14.31
C TYR A 376 -23.10 18.91 -13.02
N THR A 377 -24.43 19.06 -13.12
CA THR A 377 -25.34 19.05 -11.97
C THR A 377 -25.24 17.75 -11.18
N VAL A 378 -25.20 16.60 -11.87
CA VAL A 378 -25.07 15.29 -11.21
C VAL A 378 -23.73 15.20 -10.47
N MET A 379 -22.62 15.53 -11.13
CA MET A 379 -21.30 15.45 -10.49
C MET A 379 -21.14 16.42 -9.32
N GLU A 380 -21.60 17.66 -9.46
CA GLU A 380 -21.63 18.65 -8.37
C GLU A 380 -22.44 18.13 -7.17
N ASN A 381 -23.62 17.55 -7.40
CA ASN A 381 -24.45 16.97 -6.35
C ASN A 381 -23.76 15.79 -5.65
N VAL A 382 -23.12 14.89 -6.42
CA VAL A 382 -22.36 13.76 -5.88
C VAL A 382 -21.24 14.28 -4.98
N PHE A 383 -20.40 15.21 -5.45
CA PHE A 383 -19.33 15.78 -4.61
C PHE A 383 -19.88 16.48 -3.36
N LYS A 384 -20.91 17.32 -3.52
CA LYS A 384 -21.53 18.09 -2.43
C LYS A 384 -21.96 17.20 -1.26
N GLU A 385 -22.48 16.01 -1.54
CA GLU A 385 -22.89 15.06 -0.51
C GLU A 385 -21.75 14.65 0.43
N TYR A 386 -20.51 14.61 -0.07
CA TYR A 386 -19.36 14.14 0.70
C TYR A 386 -18.50 15.28 1.27
N ILE A 387 -18.53 16.48 0.66
CA ILE A 387 -17.62 17.59 1.04
C ILE A 387 -18.31 18.73 1.78
N SER A 388 -19.65 18.81 1.77
CA SER A 388 -20.40 19.90 2.40
C SER A 388 -20.89 19.59 3.82
N GLY A 389 -21.36 20.63 4.51
CA GLY A 389 -21.90 20.52 5.88
C GLY A 389 -20.84 20.73 6.97
N SER A 390 -21.29 20.77 8.23
CA SER A 390 -20.42 20.97 9.40
C SER A 390 -19.60 19.73 9.76
N THR A 391 -20.01 18.55 9.30
CA THR A 391 -19.31 17.27 9.47
C THR A 391 -19.31 16.52 8.13
N PRO A 392 -18.48 16.96 7.16
CA PRO A 392 -18.42 16.32 5.85
C PRO A 392 -17.90 14.88 5.96
N VAL A 393 -18.34 14.02 5.05
CA VAL A 393 -17.88 12.61 5.00
C VAL A 393 -16.39 12.54 4.67
N PHE A 394 -15.94 13.36 3.72
CA PHE A 394 -14.52 13.57 3.46
C PHE A 394 -14.00 14.56 4.48
N THR A 395 -13.41 14.04 5.56
CA THR A 395 -12.90 14.85 6.68
C THR A 395 -11.52 15.41 6.39
N GLY A 396 -10.74 14.73 5.55
CA GLY A 396 -9.44 15.20 5.05
C GLY A 396 -9.56 16.45 4.19
N LYS A 397 -8.44 17.19 4.05
CA LYS A 397 -8.38 18.40 3.21
C LYS A 397 -8.41 18.09 1.71
N ALA A 398 -7.73 17.02 1.29
CA ALA A 398 -7.56 16.71 -0.12
C ALA A 398 -8.60 15.70 -0.63
N VAL A 399 -9.15 15.96 -1.82
CA VAL A 399 -10.06 15.07 -2.55
C VAL A 399 -9.54 14.90 -3.97
N HIS A 400 -9.57 13.70 -4.51
CA HIS A 400 -9.20 13.43 -5.90
C HIS A 400 -10.46 13.43 -6.77
N ILE A 401 -10.43 14.18 -7.88
CA ILE A 401 -11.59 14.33 -8.78
C ILE A 401 -11.48 13.47 -10.05
N GLY A 402 -10.46 12.61 -10.14
CA GLY A 402 -10.26 11.68 -11.25
C GLY A 402 -9.64 12.38 -12.47
N THR A 403 -10.35 12.35 -13.59
CA THR A 403 -10.09 13.08 -14.87
C THR A 403 -9.17 12.38 -15.88
N ASP A 404 -8.85 11.10 -15.67
CA ASP A 404 -8.11 10.30 -16.64
C ASP A 404 -8.98 9.82 -17.81
N GLU A 405 -8.28 9.32 -18.83
CA GLU A 405 -8.79 8.57 -19.99
C GLU A 405 -9.94 9.18 -20.83
N TYR A 406 -10.35 10.42 -20.60
CA TYR A 406 -11.43 11.05 -21.37
C TYR A 406 -11.05 11.37 -22.84
N ALA A 407 -12.06 11.41 -23.71
CA ALA A 407 -11.90 11.49 -25.15
C ALA A 407 -11.20 12.78 -25.65
N LYS A 408 -10.11 12.60 -26.43
CA LYS A 408 -9.33 13.67 -27.06
C LYS A 408 -10.15 14.67 -27.89
N LYS A 409 -11.19 14.21 -28.58
CA LYS A 409 -11.96 15.04 -29.52
C LYS A 409 -12.69 16.20 -28.83
N ASP A 410 -13.07 16.02 -27.57
CA ASP A 410 -13.76 17.05 -26.77
C ASP A 410 -12.83 17.69 -25.73
N ALA A 411 -11.55 17.85 -26.08
CA ALA A 411 -10.54 18.40 -25.19
C ALA A 411 -10.97 19.72 -24.53
N GLU A 412 -11.52 20.69 -25.27
CA GLU A 412 -11.90 21.99 -24.68
C GLU A 412 -13.03 21.88 -23.66
N VAL A 413 -14.04 21.03 -23.93
CA VAL A 413 -15.16 20.83 -22.99
C VAL A 413 -14.70 20.02 -21.77
N PHE A 414 -13.85 19.02 -21.97
CA PHE A 414 -13.19 18.30 -20.87
C PHE A 414 -12.37 19.24 -19.98
N ARG A 415 -11.61 20.17 -20.56
CA ARG A 415 -10.86 21.18 -19.82
C ARG A 415 -11.78 22.10 -19.03
N ALA A 416 -12.88 22.56 -19.65
CA ALA A 416 -13.89 23.37 -18.97
C ALA A 416 -14.55 22.62 -17.79
N PHE A 417 -14.87 21.34 -17.97
CA PHE A 417 -15.38 20.47 -16.91
C PHE A 417 -14.37 20.34 -15.77
N THR A 418 -13.11 20.04 -16.09
CA THR A 418 -12.03 19.89 -15.11
C THR A 418 -11.86 21.17 -14.28
N ASP A 419 -11.77 22.33 -14.95
CA ASP A 419 -11.65 23.64 -14.28
C ASP A 419 -12.85 23.95 -13.37
N ARG A 420 -14.06 23.66 -13.85
CA ARG A 420 -15.28 23.85 -13.07
C ARG A 420 -15.32 22.94 -11.84
N MET A 421 -14.95 21.67 -11.98
CA MET A 421 -14.93 20.75 -10.85
C MET A 421 -13.87 21.10 -9.82
N ILE A 422 -12.69 21.55 -10.25
CA ILE A 422 -11.65 22.08 -9.34
C ILE A 422 -12.25 23.21 -8.51
N LYS A 423 -12.80 24.24 -9.16
CA LYS A 423 -13.35 25.43 -8.48
C LYS A 423 -14.53 25.08 -7.57
N TYR A 424 -15.38 24.14 -7.99
CA TYR A 424 -16.52 23.69 -7.20
C TYR A 424 -16.07 23.04 -5.89
N VAL A 425 -15.15 22.07 -5.96
CA VAL A 425 -14.64 21.33 -4.80
C VAL A 425 -13.86 22.25 -3.86
N GLU A 426 -13.03 23.14 -4.40
CA GLU A 426 -12.31 24.15 -3.62
C GLU A 426 -13.25 25.16 -2.94
N GLY A 427 -14.42 25.43 -3.52
CA GLY A 427 -15.47 26.26 -2.91
C GLY A 427 -15.97 25.72 -1.56
N PHE A 428 -15.74 24.44 -1.27
CA PHE A 428 -16.02 23.81 0.04
C PHE A 428 -14.77 23.71 0.94
N GLY A 429 -13.67 24.38 0.59
CA GLY A 429 -12.43 24.42 1.36
C GLY A 429 -11.59 23.14 1.25
N LYS A 430 -11.76 22.38 0.15
CA LYS A 430 -10.97 21.18 -0.14
C LYS A 430 -9.82 21.49 -1.10
N ASP A 431 -8.67 20.86 -0.88
CA ASP A 431 -7.56 20.82 -1.82
C ASP A 431 -7.89 19.79 -2.91
N VAL A 432 -7.64 20.10 -4.19
CA VAL A 432 -7.97 19.19 -5.29
C VAL A 432 -6.75 18.42 -5.78
N ARG A 433 -6.93 17.12 -5.98
CA ARG A 433 -6.05 16.27 -6.78
C ARG A 433 -6.74 15.77 -8.04
N LEU A 434 -5.96 15.51 -9.08
CA LEU A 434 -6.46 14.94 -10.33
C LEU A 434 -5.38 14.12 -11.05
N TRP A 435 -5.81 13.21 -11.92
CA TRP A 435 -4.94 12.52 -12.86
C TRP A 435 -4.54 13.47 -13.99
N GLY A 436 -3.26 13.50 -14.32
CA GLY A 436 -2.78 14.35 -15.40
C GLY A 436 -3.32 13.89 -16.76
N ALA A 437 -4.08 14.75 -17.45
CA ALA A 437 -4.64 14.48 -18.77
C ALA A 437 -4.45 15.62 -19.79
N LEU A 438 -3.79 16.73 -19.42
CA LEU A 438 -3.77 17.97 -20.21
C LEU A 438 -2.87 17.93 -21.46
N THR A 439 -1.94 16.98 -21.56
CA THR A 439 -1.18 16.75 -22.80
C THR A 439 -2.03 15.97 -23.81
N HIS A 440 -2.85 15.01 -23.33
CA HIS A 440 -3.83 14.32 -24.17
C HIS A 440 -4.95 15.25 -24.62
N ALA A 441 -5.58 15.94 -23.66
CA ALA A 441 -6.61 16.95 -23.87
C ALA A 441 -5.99 18.33 -24.15
N LYS A 442 -5.26 18.42 -25.26
CA LYS A 442 -4.65 19.66 -25.73
C LYS A 442 -5.74 20.67 -26.14
N GLY A 443 -5.69 21.86 -25.55
CA GLY A 443 -6.65 22.93 -25.79
C GLY A 443 -6.19 24.25 -25.18
N THR A 444 -6.98 25.28 -25.40
CA THR A 444 -6.73 26.67 -24.96
C THR A 444 -7.59 27.07 -23.77
N THR A 445 -8.67 26.35 -23.47
CA THR A 445 -9.47 26.57 -22.27
C THR A 445 -8.59 26.45 -21.02
N PRO A 446 -8.48 27.50 -20.20
CA PRO A 446 -7.67 27.45 -18.99
C PRO A 446 -8.19 26.39 -18.01
N VAL A 447 -7.27 25.68 -17.36
CA VAL A 447 -7.56 24.81 -16.23
C VAL A 447 -6.74 25.32 -15.05
N LYS A 448 -7.41 25.63 -13.94
CA LYS A 448 -6.78 26.16 -12.72
C LYS A 448 -5.59 25.29 -12.29
N VAL A 449 -4.47 25.95 -12.01
CA VAL A 449 -3.21 25.31 -11.58
C VAL A 449 -2.92 25.54 -10.10
N GLU A 450 -3.14 26.77 -9.63
CA GLU A 450 -2.81 27.16 -8.25
C GLU A 450 -3.52 26.25 -7.24
N ASN A 451 -2.78 25.73 -6.25
CA ASN A 451 -3.26 24.81 -5.21
C ASN A 451 -3.84 23.48 -5.71
N VAL A 452 -3.59 23.09 -6.96
CA VAL A 452 -3.98 21.79 -7.52
C VAL A 452 -2.75 20.89 -7.62
N VAL A 453 -2.91 19.64 -7.17
CA VAL A 453 -1.85 18.61 -7.25
C VAL A 453 -2.23 17.57 -8.30
N MET A 454 -1.29 17.25 -9.18
CA MET A 454 -1.49 16.31 -10.27
C MET A 454 -0.78 14.99 -10.01
N ASN A 455 -1.50 13.88 -10.09
CA ASN A 455 -0.89 12.56 -10.23
C ASN A 455 -0.47 12.38 -11.68
N THR A 456 0.83 12.45 -11.95
CA THR A 456 1.37 12.32 -13.31
C THR A 456 1.70 10.86 -13.57
N TRP A 457 0.78 10.17 -14.24
CA TRP A 457 0.76 8.71 -14.33
C TRP A 457 1.26 8.16 -15.66
N TYR A 458 0.99 8.85 -16.76
CA TYR A 458 1.47 8.47 -18.08
C TYR A 458 1.85 9.72 -18.89
N ASN A 459 3.09 9.73 -19.40
CA ASN A 459 3.68 10.91 -20.04
C ASN A 459 2.95 11.33 -21.33
N GLY A 460 2.20 10.42 -21.97
CA GLY A 460 1.34 10.73 -23.12
C GLY A 460 0.05 11.47 -22.74
N TYR A 461 -0.42 11.31 -21.49
CA TYR A 461 -1.59 12.01 -20.97
C TYR A 461 -1.23 13.31 -20.27
N ALA A 462 -0.12 13.32 -19.53
CA ALA A 462 0.46 14.53 -18.97
C ALA A 462 1.99 14.47 -19.07
N ASN A 463 2.54 15.25 -19.99
CA ASN A 463 3.98 15.42 -20.09
C ASN A 463 4.49 16.13 -18.82
N PRO A 464 5.37 15.50 -18.03
CA PRO A 464 5.74 16.04 -16.72
C PRO A 464 6.42 17.42 -16.80
N ILE A 465 7.14 17.71 -17.89
CA ILE A 465 7.82 18.98 -18.09
C ILE A 465 6.82 20.08 -18.47
N GLU A 466 5.84 19.77 -19.32
CA GLU A 466 4.76 20.72 -19.62
C GLU A 466 3.94 21.04 -18.37
N MET A 467 3.63 20.04 -17.54
CA MET A 467 2.88 20.26 -16.30
C MET A 467 3.66 21.11 -15.29
N LYS A 468 4.99 20.92 -15.20
CA LYS A 468 5.89 21.81 -14.45
C LYS A 468 5.83 23.25 -14.97
N LYS A 469 5.88 23.44 -16.30
CA LYS A 469 5.80 24.77 -16.92
C LYS A 469 4.47 25.46 -16.66
N LEU A 470 3.37 24.70 -16.62
CA LEU A 470 2.05 25.23 -16.24
C LEU A 470 2.00 25.62 -14.75
N GLY A 471 2.84 25.00 -13.91
CA GLY A 471 2.96 25.30 -12.49
C GLY A 471 2.37 24.23 -11.56
N TYR A 472 1.92 23.09 -12.09
CA TYR A 472 1.36 22.01 -11.27
C TYR A 472 2.42 21.41 -10.35
N LYS A 473 2.03 21.17 -9.10
CA LYS A 473 2.75 20.25 -8.23
C LYS A 473 2.39 18.82 -8.63
N GLN A 474 3.38 17.94 -8.67
CA GLN A 474 3.24 16.61 -9.24
C GLN A 474 3.53 15.52 -8.20
N ILE A 475 2.75 14.45 -8.24
CA ILE A 475 3.00 13.18 -7.58
C ILE A 475 3.39 12.18 -8.68
N SER A 476 4.62 11.68 -8.59
CA SER A 476 5.12 10.66 -9.53
C SER A 476 4.35 9.36 -9.37
N THR A 477 3.55 9.02 -10.38
CA THR A 477 2.75 7.78 -10.39
C THR A 477 2.94 6.98 -11.70
N PRO A 478 4.17 6.87 -12.27
CA PRO A 478 4.35 6.31 -13.60
C PRO A 478 3.91 4.86 -13.74
N ASP A 479 2.96 4.65 -14.63
CA ASP A 479 2.34 3.38 -15.01
C ASP A 479 3.37 2.26 -15.25
N GLY A 480 4.36 2.49 -16.12
CA GLY A 480 5.39 1.52 -16.50
C GLY A 480 6.39 1.17 -15.40
N TRP A 481 6.28 1.78 -14.21
CA TRP A 481 7.14 1.53 -13.06
C TRP A 481 6.36 1.08 -11.83
N LEU A 482 5.17 1.62 -11.59
CA LEU A 482 4.51 1.60 -10.29
C LEU A 482 3.10 1.01 -10.32
N TYR A 483 2.60 0.52 -11.47
CA TYR A 483 1.28 -0.10 -11.54
C TYR A 483 1.36 -1.60 -11.36
N ILE A 484 0.57 -2.09 -10.41
CA ILE A 484 0.25 -3.50 -10.22
C ILE A 484 -1.14 -3.73 -10.81
N VAL A 485 -1.26 -4.63 -11.78
CA VAL A 485 -2.55 -5.10 -12.30
C VAL A 485 -2.61 -6.62 -12.14
N PRO A 486 -3.23 -7.11 -11.06
CA PRO A 486 -3.15 -8.52 -10.67
C PRO A 486 -3.61 -9.47 -11.78
N ALA A 487 -2.71 -10.38 -12.19
CA ALA A 487 -2.96 -11.44 -13.15
C ALA A 487 -3.51 -10.98 -14.54
N ALA A 488 -3.27 -9.73 -14.93
CA ALA A 488 -3.84 -9.15 -16.15
C ALA A 488 -3.05 -9.43 -17.44
N GLY A 489 -1.76 -9.76 -17.33
CA GLY A 489 -0.87 -10.00 -18.48
C GLY A 489 -0.26 -8.74 -19.10
N TYR A 490 -0.53 -7.57 -18.52
CA TYR A 490 0.09 -6.27 -18.82
C TYR A 490 0.34 -5.51 -17.52
N TYR A 491 1.17 -4.45 -17.59
CA TYR A 491 1.84 -3.88 -16.41
C TYR A 491 2.49 -4.99 -15.55
N TYR A 492 2.61 -4.80 -14.25
CA TYR A 492 3.21 -5.79 -13.37
C TYR A 492 2.14 -6.59 -12.63
N ASP A 493 2.31 -7.92 -12.57
CA ASP A 493 1.62 -8.73 -11.56
C ASP A 493 2.26 -8.53 -10.17
N TYR A 494 3.60 -8.44 -10.14
CA TYR A 494 4.40 -8.03 -8.99
C TYR A 494 5.42 -6.99 -9.46
N LEU A 495 5.54 -5.86 -8.76
CA LEU A 495 6.53 -4.85 -9.13
C LEU A 495 7.94 -5.43 -9.10
N ASN A 496 8.79 -4.97 -10.03
CA ASN A 496 10.21 -5.32 -10.03
C ASN A 496 10.95 -4.54 -8.93
N THR A 497 10.91 -5.07 -7.71
CA THR A 497 11.47 -4.45 -6.50
C THR A 497 12.97 -4.17 -6.61
N LYS A 498 13.75 -5.05 -7.25
CA LYS A 498 15.17 -4.83 -7.49
C LYS A 498 15.42 -3.64 -8.41
N ASN A 499 14.68 -3.55 -9.52
CA ASN A 499 14.82 -2.44 -10.46
C ASN A 499 14.36 -1.11 -9.83
N LEU A 500 13.24 -1.12 -9.09
CA LEU A 500 12.75 0.05 -8.36
C LEU A 500 13.76 0.55 -7.33
N TYR A 501 14.29 -0.34 -6.49
CA TYR A 501 15.26 0.03 -5.46
C TYR A 501 16.51 0.69 -6.06
N ASN A 502 16.99 0.16 -7.18
CA ASN A 502 18.22 0.60 -7.82
C ASN A 502 18.06 1.85 -8.70
N LYS A 503 16.89 2.06 -9.33
CA LYS A 503 16.76 3.07 -10.40
C LYS A 503 15.68 4.12 -10.17
N TRP A 504 14.61 3.79 -9.46
CA TRP A 504 13.47 4.69 -9.34
C TRP A 504 13.55 5.54 -8.06
N THR A 505 13.17 6.82 -8.18
CA THR A 505 12.81 7.69 -7.06
C THR A 505 11.60 8.51 -7.47
N PRO A 506 10.90 9.15 -6.52
CA PRO A 506 9.82 10.07 -6.87
C PRO A 506 10.18 11.16 -7.89
N SER A 507 11.45 11.58 -7.98
CA SER A 507 11.92 12.52 -9.01
C SER A 507 11.91 11.95 -10.43
N MET A 508 11.57 10.69 -10.64
CA MET A 508 11.41 10.07 -11.96
C MET A 508 9.92 9.91 -12.29
N ILE A 509 9.46 10.54 -13.38
CA ILE A 509 8.10 10.37 -13.92
C ILE A 509 8.18 9.82 -15.34
N GLY A 510 7.91 8.53 -15.48
CA GLY A 510 7.97 7.80 -16.74
C GLY A 510 9.41 7.74 -17.23
N ASN A 511 9.70 8.44 -18.33
CA ASN A 511 11.04 8.59 -18.89
C ASN A 511 11.70 9.95 -18.55
N VAL A 512 11.07 10.79 -17.73
CA VAL A 512 11.58 12.11 -17.33
C VAL A 512 12.20 12.01 -15.93
N GLN A 513 13.44 12.47 -15.80
CA GLN A 513 14.15 12.58 -14.52
C GLN A 513 14.28 14.06 -14.13
N PHE A 514 13.65 14.44 -13.02
CA PHE A 514 13.79 15.76 -12.41
C PHE A 514 15.06 15.86 -11.56
N GLN A 515 15.55 17.09 -11.40
CA GLN A 515 16.68 17.37 -10.51
C GLN A 515 16.30 17.11 -9.04
N PRO A 516 17.20 16.53 -8.23
CA PRO A 516 16.96 16.39 -6.80
C PRO A 516 16.69 17.75 -6.13
N GLY A 517 15.67 17.81 -5.27
CA GLY A 517 15.27 19.05 -4.59
C GLY A 517 14.34 19.95 -5.40
N ASP A 518 13.95 19.56 -6.62
CA ASP A 518 12.92 20.27 -7.38
C ASP A 518 11.58 20.25 -6.61
N PRO A 519 11.08 21.40 -6.13
CA PRO A 519 9.87 21.48 -5.32
C PRO A 519 8.59 21.21 -6.14
N THR A 520 8.70 21.00 -7.45
CA THR A 520 7.60 20.56 -8.31
C THR A 520 7.15 19.15 -7.95
N ILE A 521 8.07 18.28 -7.53
CA ILE A 521 7.79 16.89 -7.20
C ILE A 521 7.52 16.77 -5.70
N LEU A 522 6.26 16.56 -5.32
CA LEU A 522 5.88 16.40 -3.92
C LEU A 522 6.26 15.03 -3.36
N GLY A 523 6.36 14.04 -4.25
CA GLY A 523 6.64 12.67 -3.91
C GLY A 523 6.09 11.71 -4.95
N GLY A 524 5.78 10.49 -4.55
CA GLY A 524 5.36 9.43 -5.47
C GLY A 524 4.25 8.57 -4.90
N SER A 525 3.55 7.87 -5.78
CA SER A 525 2.50 6.93 -5.43
C SER A 525 2.57 5.71 -6.35
N PHE A 526 2.38 4.52 -5.80
CA PHE A 526 2.20 3.30 -6.59
C PHE A 526 0.77 2.82 -6.49
N ALA A 527 0.30 2.07 -7.49
CA ALA A 527 -1.11 1.76 -7.62
C ALA A 527 -1.35 0.26 -7.79
N VAL A 528 -2.43 -0.23 -7.18
CA VAL A 528 -3.07 -1.49 -7.56
C VAL A 528 -4.37 -1.16 -8.28
N TRP A 529 -4.46 -1.54 -9.55
CA TRP A 529 -5.67 -1.45 -10.35
C TRP A 529 -6.27 -2.84 -10.56
N ASN A 530 -7.56 -3.00 -10.29
CA ASN A 530 -8.25 -4.29 -10.34
C ASN A 530 -9.02 -4.44 -11.66
N ASP A 531 -8.37 -4.11 -12.78
CA ASP A 531 -8.92 -4.09 -14.15
C ASP A 531 -9.72 -5.35 -14.51
N ILE A 532 -9.21 -6.51 -14.11
CA ILE A 532 -9.81 -7.80 -14.46
C ILE A 532 -10.84 -8.21 -13.40
N VAL A 533 -12.03 -7.63 -13.52
CA VAL A 533 -13.18 -7.97 -12.67
C VAL A 533 -13.49 -9.46 -12.76
N GLY A 534 -13.63 -10.12 -11.60
CA GLY A 534 -14.07 -11.52 -11.54
C GLY A 534 -12.96 -12.57 -11.75
N ASN A 535 -11.68 -12.19 -11.81
CA ASN A 535 -10.58 -13.15 -12.01
C ASN A 535 -10.22 -13.99 -10.78
N GLY A 536 -10.91 -13.83 -9.65
CA GLY A 536 -10.66 -14.59 -8.43
C GLY A 536 -9.56 -14.01 -7.54
N ILE A 537 -8.98 -12.85 -7.86
CA ILE A 537 -8.00 -12.18 -6.98
C ILE A 537 -8.69 -11.75 -5.68
N THR A 538 -8.06 -12.07 -4.55
CA THR A 538 -8.50 -11.72 -3.19
C THR A 538 -7.76 -10.52 -2.62
N GLU A 539 -8.25 -10.01 -1.49
CA GLU A 539 -7.52 -9.11 -0.62
C GLU A 539 -6.12 -9.65 -0.25
N LYS A 540 -6.03 -10.96 0.00
CA LYS A 540 -4.78 -11.64 0.34
C LYS A 540 -3.80 -11.69 -0.84
N ASP A 541 -4.31 -11.97 -2.04
CA ASP A 541 -3.52 -11.94 -3.28
C ASP A 541 -2.97 -10.52 -3.56
N VAL A 542 -3.75 -9.48 -3.27
CA VAL A 542 -3.30 -8.08 -3.41
C VAL A 542 -2.22 -7.75 -2.38
N HIS A 543 -2.40 -8.18 -1.13
CA HIS A 543 -1.38 -7.99 -0.10
C HIS A 543 -0.05 -8.68 -0.41
N ASP A 544 -0.07 -9.92 -0.92
CA ASP A 544 1.15 -10.64 -1.33
C ASP A 544 1.96 -9.87 -2.38
N ARG A 545 1.28 -9.14 -3.29
CA ARG A 545 1.90 -8.28 -4.31
C ARG A 545 2.44 -6.98 -3.74
N VAL A 546 1.65 -6.35 -2.87
CA VAL A 546 1.96 -5.03 -2.30
C VAL A 546 3.06 -5.10 -1.25
N PHE A 547 3.11 -6.14 -0.42
CA PHE A 547 3.99 -6.17 0.74
C PHE A 547 5.49 -5.94 0.41
N PRO A 548 6.12 -6.70 -0.50
CA PRO A 548 7.51 -6.44 -0.85
C PRO A 548 7.71 -5.09 -1.56
N ALA A 549 6.72 -4.60 -2.31
CA ALA A 549 6.75 -3.28 -2.93
C ALA A 549 6.73 -2.16 -1.89
N MET A 550 5.90 -2.26 -0.85
CA MET A 550 5.79 -1.29 0.24
C MET A 550 7.15 -1.07 0.91
N GLN A 551 7.86 -2.15 1.21
CA GLN A 551 9.19 -2.08 1.86
C GLN A 551 10.19 -1.28 0.99
N VAL A 552 10.25 -1.59 -0.31
CA VAL A 552 11.16 -0.89 -1.24
C VAL A 552 10.73 0.56 -1.45
N LEU A 553 9.46 0.80 -1.73
CA LEU A 553 8.98 2.14 -2.07
C LEU A 553 9.02 3.07 -0.86
N ALA A 554 8.74 2.59 0.36
CA ALA A 554 8.97 3.35 1.57
C ALA A 554 10.43 3.81 1.69
N GLN A 555 11.39 2.92 1.43
CA GLN A 555 12.82 3.28 1.42
C GLN A 555 13.14 4.36 0.38
N LYS A 556 12.59 4.25 -0.84
CA LYS A 556 12.88 5.19 -1.94
C LYS A 556 12.16 6.52 -1.79
N MET A 557 10.97 6.55 -1.22
CA MET A 557 10.19 7.76 -1.00
C MET A 557 10.60 8.51 0.29
N TRP A 558 11.18 7.82 1.27
CA TRP A 558 11.76 8.46 2.46
C TRP A 558 13.22 8.88 2.26
N GLY A 559 14.06 7.99 1.72
CA GLY A 559 15.50 8.18 1.62
C GLY A 559 16.02 8.65 0.25
N GLY A 560 15.18 8.67 -0.79
CA GLY A 560 15.55 9.14 -2.13
C GLY A 560 16.51 8.21 -2.89
N SER A 561 17.42 8.82 -3.65
CA SER A 561 18.30 8.14 -4.61
C SER A 561 19.47 7.38 -3.97
N ASN A 562 19.77 7.61 -2.68
CA ASN A 562 21.00 7.15 -2.04
C ASN A 562 20.72 6.10 -0.93
N PRO A 563 20.29 4.88 -1.26
CA PRO A 563 20.17 3.83 -0.27
C PRO A 563 21.56 3.46 0.27
N THR A 564 21.68 3.26 1.58
CA THR A 564 22.94 2.87 2.25
C THR A 564 23.29 1.40 2.05
N LEU A 565 22.29 0.55 1.78
CA LEU A 565 22.44 -0.89 1.55
C LEU A 565 22.23 -1.26 0.08
N LYS A 566 22.97 -2.26 -0.40
CA LYS A 566 22.68 -2.91 -1.69
C LYS A 566 21.35 -3.65 -1.59
N PHE A 567 20.66 -3.78 -2.74
CA PHE A 567 19.34 -4.42 -2.77
C PHE A 567 19.34 -5.85 -2.22
N ASP A 568 20.36 -6.66 -2.52
CA ASP A 568 20.36 -8.06 -2.09
C ASP A 568 20.47 -8.18 -0.55
N ASP A 569 21.26 -7.30 0.09
CA ASP A 569 21.33 -7.20 1.56
C ASP A 569 20.02 -6.66 2.14
N PHE A 570 19.47 -5.60 1.53
CA PHE A 570 18.17 -5.03 1.91
C PHE A 570 17.07 -6.10 1.87
N ASN A 571 16.99 -6.90 0.80
CA ASN A 571 15.97 -7.92 0.59
C ASN A 571 16.11 -9.11 1.57
N VAL A 572 17.32 -9.41 2.05
CA VAL A 572 17.52 -10.39 3.12
C VAL A 572 17.04 -9.83 4.46
N LEU A 573 17.45 -8.60 4.78
CA LEU A 573 17.11 -7.97 6.06
C LEU A 573 15.63 -7.58 6.16
N SER A 574 15.00 -7.16 5.07
CA SER A 574 13.59 -6.75 5.05
C SER A 574 12.64 -7.87 5.44
N LYS A 575 13.02 -9.13 5.23
CA LYS A 575 12.25 -10.31 5.66
C LYS A 575 12.19 -10.48 7.18
N LYS A 576 13.04 -9.76 7.93
CA LYS A 576 13.01 -9.72 9.41
C LYS A 576 12.05 -8.68 9.97
N ILE A 577 11.50 -7.82 9.11
CA ILE A 577 10.53 -6.80 9.48
C ILE A 577 9.18 -7.19 8.86
N GLY A 578 8.17 -7.36 9.71
CA GLY A 578 6.85 -7.84 9.33
C GLY A 578 5.94 -6.74 8.80
N GLU A 579 4.64 -7.00 8.81
CA GLU A 579 3.63 -6.04 8.34
C GLU A 579 3.38 -4.92 9.37
N GLY A 580 3.80 -5.13 10.61
CA GLY A 580 3.60 -4.24 11.76
C GLY A 580 2.92 -4.98 12.92
N PRO A 581 3.04 -4.46 14.16
CA PRO A 581 2.35 -5.04 15.31
C PRO A 581 0.83 -5.07 15.11
N SER A 582 0.16 -6.03 15.74
CA SER A 582 -1.29 -6.25 15.64
C SER A 582 -1.80 -6.64 14.24
N LEU A 583 -0.92 -6.83 13.26
CA LEU A 583 -1.25 -7.23 11.89
C LEU A 583 -0.81 -8.67 11.62
N ASN A 584 -1.61 -9.37 10.82
CA ASN A 584 -1.28 -10.67 10.26
C ASN A 584 -2.02 -10.87 8.93
N ILE A 585 -1.90 -9.90 8.02
CA ILE A 585 -2.63 -9.91 6.74
C ILE A 585 -2.15 -11.10 5.91
N SER A 586 -0.85 -11.41 5.98
CA SER A 586 -0.20 -12.56 5.35
C SER A 586 -0.51 -13.93 5.99
N GLY A 587 -1.28 -14.00 7.07
CA GLY A 587 -1.71 -15.28 7.68
C GLY A 587 -0.55 -16.15 8.18
N LYS A 588 0.53 -15.55 8.69
CA LYS A 588 1.67 -16.28 9.26
C LYS A 588 1.27 -16.89 10.60
N LEU A 589 1.65 -18.15 10.80
CA LEU A 589 1.64 -18.79 12.11
C LEU A 589 3.05 -18.74 12.69
N SER A 590 3.18 -18.47 13.98
CA SER A 590 4.48 -18.37 14.66
C SER A 590 5.24 -19.70 14.57
N LYS A 591 6.57 -19.62 14.43
CA LYS A 591 7.44 -20.79 14.37
C LYS A 591 7.50 -21.48 15.74
N ASN A 592 7.27 -22.78 15.75
CA ASN A 592 7.92 -23.68 16.70
C ASN A 592 9.08 -24.35 15.95
N ASP A 593 10.18 -24.70 16.62
CA ASP A 593 11.32 -25.45 16.04
C ASP A 593 10.96 -26.90 15.63
N ALA A 594 9.68 -27.21 15.53
CA ALA A 594 9.12 -28.49 15.13
C ALA A 594 9.01 -28.60 13.59
N PRO A 595 8.99 -29.83 13.03
CA PRO A 595 8.84 -30.04 11.59
C PRO A 595 7.49 -29.52 11.04
N PHE A 596 6.48 -29.39 11.91
CA PHE A 596 5.17 -28.77 11.65
C PHE A 596 4.95 -27.58 12.60
N ILE A 597 4.17 -26.59 12.17
CA ILE A 597 3.86 -25.38 12.95
C ILE A 597 2.59 -25.54 13.81
N ALA A 598 1.74 -26.52 13.51
CA ALA A 598 0.65 -26.95 14.37
C ALA A 598 0.34 -28.44 14.14
N GLN A 599 -0.04 -29.17 15.20
CA GLN A 599 -0.51 -30.55 15.15
C GLN A 599 -1.63 -30.77 16.17
N PHE A 600 -2.68 -31.48 15.76
CA PHE A 600 -3.77 -31.92 16.61
C PHE A 600 -4.11 -33.38 16.26
N ASN A 601 -3.77 -34.32 17.13
CA ASN A 601 -4.09 -35.74 16.96
C ASN A 601 -5.48 -36.12 17.47
N PHE A 602 -6.10 -35.27 18.31
CA PHE A 602 -7.42 -35.50 18.90
C PHE A 602 -7.55 -36.78 19.76
N ASP A 603 -6.43 -37.36 20.22
CA ASP A 603 -6.42 -38.56 21.08
C ASP A 603 -7.13 -38.35 22.43
N LYS A 604 -7.08 -37.11 22.92
CA LYS A 604 -7.66 -36.67 24.19
C LYS A 604 -8.05 -35.21 24.10
N LYS A 605 -8.81 -34.76 25.11
CA LYS A 605 -9.22 -33.36 25.23
C LYS A 605 -8.00 -32.44 25.29
N ASP A 606 -7.89 -31.54 24.32
CA ASP A 606 -6.92 -30.44 24.30
C ASP A 606 -7.58 -29.16 24.84
N ASN A 607 -6.92 -28.48 25.78
CA ASN A 607 -7.42 -27.24 26.37
C ASN A 607 -7.42 -26.06 25.38
N GLN A 608 -6.67 -26.16 24.28
CA GLN A 608 -6.65 -25.18 23.20
C GLN A 608 -7.84 -25.33 22.24
N ILE A 609 -8.55 -26.47 22.29
CA ILE A 609 -9.67 -26.78 21.42
C ILE A 609 -10.97 -26.58 22.21
N LYS A 610 -11.87 -25.74 21.68
CA LYS A 610 -13.22 -25.58 22.24
C LYS A 610 -14.25 -26.28 21.35
N THR A 611 -14.88 -27.34 21.86
CA THR A 611 -15.89 -28.12 21.14
C THR A 611 -17.31 -27.63 21.45
N THR A 612 -18.14 -27.53 20.42
CA THR A 612 -19.59 -27.31 20.51
C THR A 612 -20.27 -28.46 19.79
N GLY A 613 -20.92 -29.38 20.52
CA GLY A 613 -21.59 -30.56 19.94
C GLY A 613 -20.67 -31.63 19.32
N ALA A 614 -19.38 -31.35 19.15
CA ALA A 614 -18.37 -32.33 18.73
C ALA A 614 -17.95 -33.20 19.91
N VAL A 615 -17.72 -34.49 19.67
CA VAL A 615 -17.32 -35.47 20.70
C VAL A 615 -16.09 -36.25 20.27
N TYR A 616 -15.30 -36.71 21.23
CA TYR A 616 -14.18 -37.61 20.99
C TYR A 616 -14.71 -39.03 20.79
N ALA A 617 -14.31 -39.70 19.70
CA ALA A 617 -14.75 -41.04 19.34
C ALA A 617 -13.62 -41.81 18.65
N LYS A 618 -13.76 -43.13 18.45
CA LYS A 618 -12.75 -43.94 17.74
C LYS A 618 -12.40 -43.34 16.37
N GLY A 619 -11.11 -43.02 16.19
CA GLY A 619 -10.52 -42.35 15.05
C GLY A 619 -9.91 -43.29 14.02
N TYR A 620 -9.12 -42.71 13.12
CA TYR A 620 -8.22 -43.44 12.24
C TYR A 620 -7.04 -43.99 13.05
N SER A 621 -6.46 -43.13 13.89
CA SER A 621 -5.46 -43.46 14.91
C SER A 621 -6.06 -43.16 16.28
N ASN A 622 -6.25 -44.16 17.13
CA ASN A 622 -6.88 -44.00 18.46
C ASN A 622 -8.23 -43.25 18.45
N ASN A 623 -8.25 -41.94 18.73
CA ASN A 623 -9.46 -41.12 18.81
C ASN A 623 -9.42 -39.95 17.81
N ALA A 624 -10.60 -39.58 17.33
CA ALA A 624 -10.86 -38.46 16.43
C ALA A 624 -11.95 -37.56 17.02
N LEU A 625 -12.11 -36.37 16.42
CA LEU A 625 -13.32 -35.57 16.64
C LEU A 625 -14.45 -36.06 15.72
N SER A 626 -15.61 -36.34 16.32
CA SER A 626 -16.83 -36.73 15.63
C SER A 626 -17.85 -35.59 15.66
N PHE A 627 -18.46 -35.34 14.51
CA PHE A 627 -19.39 -34.25 14.27
C PHE A 627 -20.75 -34.79 13.81
N SER A 628 -21.84 -34.19 14.29
CA SER A 628 -23.22 -34.61 14.02
C SER A 628 -23.94 -33.77 12.96
N GLY A 629 -23.27 -32.78 12.36
CA GLY A 629 -23.83 -31.89 11.35
C GLY A 629 -23.42 -30.43 11.54
N LYS A 630 -24.23 -29.51 11.00
CA LYS A 630 -23.95 -28.06 10.93
C LYS A 630 -23.66 -27.40 12.29
N ASP A 631 -24.30 -27.87 13.36
CA ASP A 631 -24.21 -27.28 14.71
C ASP A 631 -23.13 -27.95 15.58
N SER A 632 -22.36 -28.88 15.01
CA SER A 632 -21.32 -29.65 15.68
C SER A 632 -19.94 -29.29 15.10
N TYR A 633 -19.12 -28.60 15.89
CA TYR A 633 -17.82 -28.07 15.47
C TYR A 633 -16.83 -27.94 16.63
N ALA A 634 -15.56 -27.72 16.31
CA ALA A 634 -14.51 -27.37 17.26
C ALA A 634 -13.76 -26.12 16.79
N ARG A 635 -13.36 -25.26 17.73
CA ARG A 635 -12.60 -24.04 17.48
C ARG A 635 -11.13 -24.27 17.87
N LEU A 636 -10.23 -24.03 16.91
CA LEU A 636 -8.77 -24.11 17.08
C LEU A 636 -8.18 -22.73 17.44
N PRO A 637 -6.94 -22.67 17.98
CA PRO A 637 -6.30 -21.40 18.34
C PRO A 637 -5.78 -20.57 17.15
N TYR A 638 -5.80 -21.13 15.93
CA TYR A 638 -5.27 -20.48 14.72
C TYR A 638 -6.41 -20.07 13.79
N THR A 639 -6.37 -18.85 13.26
CA THR A 639 -7.42 -18.38 12.34
C THR A 639 -7.29 -19.01 10.96
N GLU A 640 -6.11 -18.89 10.35
CA GLU A 640 -5.79 -19.35 9.01
C GLU A 640 -4.27 -19.44 8.83
N ILE A 641 -3.83 -20.10 7.75
CA ILE A 641 -2.45 -20.10 7.30
C ILE A 641 -2.36 -19.55 5.86
N GLY A 642 -1.46 -18.58 5.66
CA GLY A 642 -1.17 -17.96 4.38
C GLY A 642 -0.25 -18.79 3.49
N TYR A 643 0.05 -18.28 2.30
CA TYR A 643 0.70 -19.04 1.21
C TYR A 643 2.00 -19.78 1.58
N ASN A 644 2.30 -20.77 0.75
CA ASN A 644 3.39 -21.73 0.90
C ASN A 644 3.18 -22.66 2.09
N TYR A 645 2.00 -23.27 2.17
CA TYR A 645 1.65 -24.19 3.25
C TYR A 645 1.34 -25.60 2.75
N THR A 646 1.30 -26.52 3.70
CA THR A 646 0.68 -27.84 3.56
C THR A 646 -0.22 -28.08 4.77
N VAL A 647 -1.44 -28.56 4.56
CA VAL A 647 -2.34 -29.04 5.62
C VAL A 647 -2.70 -30.49 5.32
N SER A 648 -2.46 -31.37 6.28
CA SER A 648 -2.76 -32.82 6.22
C SER A 648 -3.78 -33.17 7.28
N PHE A 649 -4.76 -34.01 6.95
CA PHE A 649 -5.71 -34.58 7.92
C PHE A 649 -6.36 -35.84 7.36
N TRP A 650 -6.92 -36.66 8.25
CA TRP A 650 -7.78 -37.77 7.91
C TRP A 650 -9.24 -37.37 8.09
N VAL A 651 -10.11 -37.77 7.17
CA VAL A 651 -11.56 -37.51 7.25
C VAL A 651 -12.35 -38.77 6.92
N ASN A 652 -13.45 -38.98 7.66
CA ASN A 652 -14.42 -40.05 7.41
C ASN A 652 -15.83 -39.46 7.46
N PRO A 653 -16.36 -39.00 6.31
CA PRO A 653 -17.72 -38.46 6.21
C PRO A 653 -18.76 -39.55 6.48
N ALA A 654 -19.82 -39.25 7.22
CA ALA A 654 -20.99 -40.14 7.30
C ALA A 654 -21.93 -39.90 6.09
N ASN A 655 -22.85 -40.84 5.86
CA ASN A 655 -23.90 -40.67 4.86
C ASN A 655 -24.74 -39.40 5.09
N ASN A 656 -25.39 -38.92 4.02
CA ASN A 656 -26.41 -37.87 4.07
C ASN A 656 -25.90 -36.53 4.64
N ASN A 657 -24.68 -36.15 4.25
CA ASN A 657 -24.17 -34.79 4.41
C ASN A 657 -24.90 -33.83 3.47
N SER A 658 -25.33 -32.69 4.02
CA SER A 658 -26.00 -31.63 3.27
C SER A 658 -25.06 -30.99 2.26
N ASP A 659 -25.65 -30.37 1.23
CA ASP A 659 -24.89 -29.49 0.36
C ASP A 659 -24.30 -28.33 1.17
N GLY A 660 -23.09 -27.90 0.82
CA GLY A 660 -22.36 -26.87 1.58
C GLY A 660 -21.78 -27.31 2.92
N ALA A 661 -21.78 -28.61 3.25
CA ALA A 661 -21.22 -29.13 4.51
C ALA A 661 -19.77 -28.67 4.73
N VAL A 662 -19.48 -28.09 5.89
CA VAL A 662 -18.19 -27.43 6.19
C VAL A 662 -17.21 -28.47 6.75
N LEU A 663 -15.94 -28.36 6.36
CA LEU A 663 -14.82 -29.03 7.02
C LEU A 663 -14.00 -28.05 7.84
N PHE A 664 -13.63 -26.92 7.23
CA PHE A 664 -12.83 -25.87 7.86
C PHE A 664 -13.40 -24.49 7.55
N LYS A 665 -13.32 -23.56 8.50
CA LYS A 665 -13.80 -22.17 8.32
C LYS A 665 -12.97 -21.15 9.09
N SER A 666 -12.70 -20.02 8.44
CA SER A 666 -12.20 -18.77 9.02
C SER A 666 -13.17 -17.64 8.62
N PRO A 667 -12.96 -16.40 9.08
CA PRO A 667 -13.70 -15.25 8.56
C PRO A 667 -13.55 -15.03 7.05
N ASN A 668 -12.43 -15.48 6.45
CA ASN A 668 -12.07 -15.16 5.06
C ASN A 668 -12.33 -16.31 4.08
N ALA A 669 -12.32 -17.56 4.55
CA ALA A 669 -12.47 -18.73 3.69
C ALA A 669 -13.21 -19.89 4.38
N THR A 670 -13.78 -20.78 3.57
CA THR A 670 -14.42 -22.01 4.04
C THR A 670 -14.05 -23.17 3.12
N VAL A 671 -13.47 -24.24 3.67
CA VAL A 671 -13.27 -25.51 2.95
C VAL A 671 -14.48 -26.39 3.23
N LYS A 672 -15.11 -26.91 2.17
CA LYS A 672 -16.37 -27.64 2.22
C LYS A 672 -16.16 -29.08 1.78
N LEU A 673 -16.74 -30.01 2.55
CA LEU A 673 -16.83 -31.43 2.20
C LEU A 673 -17.60 -31.60 0.88
N LYS A 674 -18.71 -30.88 0.74
CA LYS A 674 -19.57 -30.85 -0.44
C LYS A 674 -19.78 -29.39 -0.84
N GLN A 675 -19.05 -28.95 -1.86
CA GLN A 675 -19.18 -27.62 -2.43
C GLN A 675 -20.57 -27.47 -3.05
N THR A 676 -21.21 -26.34 -2.77
CA THR A 676 -22.57 -26.04 -3.21
C THR A 676 -22.70 -26.20 -4.71
N GLY A 677 -23.70 -26.96 -5.16
CA GLY A 677 -23.98 -27.21 -6.58
C GLY A 677 -23.15 -28.31 -7.25
N THR A 678 -21.96 -28.66 -6.74
CA THR A 678 -21.13 -29.74 -7.35
C THR A 678 -21.04 -30.99 -6.49
N GLY A 679 -21.28 -30.88 -5.18
CA GLY A 679 -21.20 -32.00 -4.23
C GLY A 679 -19.79 -32.52 -4.00
N LYS A 680 -18.77 -31.81 -4.48
CA LYS A 680 -17.34 -32.21 -4.45
C LYS A 680 -16.58 -31.44 -3.38
N LEU A 681 -15.42 -31.94 -2.96
CA LEU A 681 -14.51 -31.23 -2.05
C LEU A 681 -14.06 -29.92 -2.72
N GLY A 682 -14.19 -28.81 -2.00
CA GLY A 682 -13.89 -27.49 -2.53
C GLY A 682 -13.73 -26.44 -1.43
N PHE A 683 -13.64 -25.18 -1.84
CA PHE A 683 -13.55 -24.05 -0.95
C PHE A 683 -14.24 -22.80 -1.51
N SER A 684 -14.65 -21.93 -0.59
CA SER A 684 -15.26 -20.63 -0.87
C SER A 684 -14.43 -19.51 -0.24
N ARG A 685 -14.22 -18.41 -0.97
CA ARG A 685 -13.61 -17.16 -0.45
C ARG A 685 -14.03 -15.96 -1.29
N GLU A 686 -14.31 -14.83 -0.64
CA GLU A 686 -14.68 -13.57 -1.31
C GLU A 686 -15.71 -13.73 -2.45
N GLY A 687 -16.73 -14.58 -2.25
CA GLY A 687 -17.78 -14.85 -3.25
C GLY A 687 -17.41 -15.83 -4.37
N TYR A 688 -16.18 -16.34 -4.41
CA TYR A 688 -15.75 -17.37 -5.36
C TYR A 688 -15.89 -18.76 -4.76
N ASP A 689 -16.59 -19.64 -5.47
CA ASP A 689 -16.72 -21.06 -5.17
C ASP A 689 -15.87 -21.90 -6.13
N ILE A 690 -15.00 -22.75 -5.57
CA ILE A 690 -14.01 -23.52 -6.32
C ILE A 690 -14.02 -24.97 -5.80
N ASP A 691 -14.03 -25.97 -6.69
CA ASP A 691 -13.91 -27.38 -6.31
C ASP A 691 -12.74 -28.09 -7.00
N PHE A 692 -12.29 -29.19 -6.40
CA PHE A 692 -11.16 -29.97 -6.90
C PHE A 692 -11.56 -31.05 -7.90
N GLY A 693 -12.84 -31.21 -8.23
CA GLY A 693 -13.32 -32.28 -9.09
C GLY A 693 -13.57 -33.61 -8.37
N TYR A 694 -13.19 -33.74 -7.09
CA TYR A 694 -13.18 -34.98 -6.31
C TYR A 694 -14.29 -35.03 -5.26
N ALA A 695 -15.01 -36.14 -5.14
CA ALA A 695 -16.00 -36.38 -4.09
C ALA A 695 -15.45 -37.36 -3.05
N LEU A 696 -15.49 -36.97 -1.78
CA LEU A 696 -15.04 -37.84 -0.68
C LEU A 696 -16.02 -39.02 -0.48
N PRO A 697 -15.53 -40.26 -0.36
CA PRO A 697 -16.39 -41.41 -0.13
C PRO A 697 -16.99 -41.39 1.28
N ASP A 698 -18.28 -41.72 1.38
CA ASP A 698 -18.96 -41.87 2.66
C ASP A 698 -18.48 -43.14 3.41
N ASN A 699 -18.42 -43.03 4.72
CA ASN A 699 -18.03 -44.04 5.71
C ASN A 699 -16.64 -44.65 5.50
N SER A 700 -15.74 -43.95 4.80
CA SER A 700 -14.37 -44.39 4.57
C SER A 700 -13.38 -43.32 5.03
N TRP A 701 -12.35 -43.75 5.78
CA TRP A 701 -11.22 -42.89 6.08
C TRP A 701 -10.46 -42.57 4.78
N THR A 702 -10.26 -41.27 4.55
CA THR A 702 -9.52 -40.76 3.41
C THR A 702 -8.48 -39.77 3.93
N HIS A 703 -7.23 -39.95 3.52
CA HIS A 703 -6.15 -39.01 3.85
C HIS A 703 -6.15 -37.86 2.85
N ILE A 704 -6.24 -36.64 3.35
CA ILE A 704 -6.31 -35.43 2.56
C ILE A 704 -5.12 -34.55 2.88
N VAL A 705 -4.44 -34.12 1.82
CA VAL A 705 -3.42 -33.08 1.92
C VAL A 705 -3.75 -31.96 0.96
N ILE A 706 -3.85 -30.74 1.47
CA ILE A 706 -4.07 -29.53 0.69
C ILE A 706 -2.84 -28.64 0.80
N THR A 707 -2.27 -28.26 -0.34
CA THR A 707 -1.15 -27.32 -0.41
C THR A 707 -1.58 -26.04 -1.12
N GLY A 708 -1.07 -24.90 -0.65
CA GLY A 708 -1.41 -23.61 -1.24
C GLY A 708 -0.18 -22.73 -1.44
N THR A 709 -0.12 -22.07 -2.58
CA THR A 709 0.86 -21.03 -2.93
C THR A 709 0.12 -19.80 -3.43
N ASN A 710 0.84 -18.70 -3.66
CA ASN A 710 0.29 -17.54 -4.36
C ASN A 710 -0.04 -17.80 -5.85
N LYS A 711 0.23 -19.02 -6.35
CA LYS A 711 -0.19 -19.47 -7.69
C LYS A 711 -1.51 -20.24 -7.67
N GLY A 712 -1.90 -20.83 -6.55
CA GLY A 712 -3.13 -21.61 -6.48
C GLY A 712 -3.08 -22.68 -5.40
N THR A 713 -4.05 -23.60 -5.46
CA THR A 713 -4.25 -24.65 -4.46
C THR A 713 -4.17 -26.04 -5.09
N SER A 714 -3.60 -27.03 -4.40
CA SER A 714 -3.56 -28.43 -4.84
C SER A 714 -4.20 -29.35 -3.80
N LEU A 715 -4.85 -30.41 -4.28
CA LEU A 715 -5.41 -31.49 -3.48
C LEU A 715 -4.64 -32.78 -3.76
N TYR A 716 -4.28 -33.47 -2.69
CA TYR A 716 -3.78 -34.84 -2.70
C TYR A 716 -4.72 -35.73 -1.89
N VAL A 717 -4.93 -36.94 -2.38
CA VAL A 717 -5.78 -37.95 -1.78
C VAL A 717 -4.96 -39.22 -1.60
N ASN A 718 -4.86 -39.73 -0.37
CA ASN A 718 -4.10 -40.93 -0.03
C ASN A 718 -2.66 -40.92 -0.57
N GLY A 719 -1.99 -39.77 -0.43
CA GLY A 719 -0.60 -39.54 -0.86
C GLY A 719 -0.41 -39.27 -2.35
N LYS A 720 -1.48 -39.24 -3.18
CA LYS A 720 -1.40 -39.00 -4.63
C LYS A 720 -2.00 -37.65 -5.00
N LEU A 721 -1.37 -36.92 -5.93
CA LEU A 721 -1.92 -35.67 -6.47
C LEU A 721 -3.22 -35.96 -7.22
N GLU A 722 -4.30 -35.32 -6.80
CA GLU A 722 -5.61 -35.43 -7.42
C GLU A 722 -5.87 -34.25 -8.36
N LYS A 723 -5.64 -33.02 -7.88
CA LYS A 723 -5.91 -31.80 -8.66
C LYS A 723 -4.95 -30.68 -8.30
N ARG A 724 -4.54 -29.92 -9.30
CA ARG A 724 -3.81 -28.65 -9.17
C ARG A 724 -4.60 -27.53 -9.83
N LEU A 725 -4.89 -26.47 -9.08
CA LEU A 725 -5.67 -25.30 -9.51
C LEU A 725 -4.76 -24.10 -9.76
N TYR A 726 -3.71 -24.29 -10.59
CA TYR A 726 -2.67 -23.26 -10.81
C TYR A 726 -2.80 -22.59 -12.18
N ASP A 727 -3.24 -23.35 -13.18
CA ASP A 727 -3.14 -23.01 -14.60
C ASP A 727 -4.52 -22.97 -15.29
N ASN A 728 -5.55 -22.60 -14.54
CA ASN A 728 -6.88 -22.35 -15.09
C ASN A 728 -6.98 -20.92 -15.63
N TRP A 729 -7.71 -20.76 -16.73
CA TRP A 729 -7.81 -19.49 -17.45
C TRP A 729 -9.27 -19.12 -17.65
N ILE A 730 -9.58 -17.84 -17.49
CA ILE A 730 -10.83 -17.26 -17.97
C ILE A 730 -10.60 -16.89 -19.42
N VAL A 731 -11.51 -17.33 -20.28
CA VAL A 731 -11.54 -16.93 -21.69
C VAL A 731 -12.75 -16.02 -21.84
N PHE A 732 -12.50 -14.74 -22.06
CA PHE A 732 -13.57 -13.79 -22.30
C PHE A 732 -14.18 -14.00 -23.69
N THR A 733 -15.43 -13.56 -23.84
CA THR A 733 -16.21 -13.62 -25.08
C THR A 733 -15.92 -12.45 -26.02
N ASP A 734 -14.93 -11.61 -25.69
CA ASP A 734 -14.48 -10.51 -26.53
C ASP A 734 -13.93 -11.01 -27.86
N LYS A 735 -13.86 -10.11 -28.85
CA LYS A 735 -13.36 -10.41 -30.20
C LYS A 735 -12.00 -11.12 -30.24
N ASP A 736 -11.12 -10.81 -29.27
CA ASP A 736 -9.75 -11.31 -29.22
C ASP A 736 -9.65 -12.62 -28.40
N LYS A 737 -10.76 -13.11 -27.83
CA LYS A 737 -10.82 -14.24 -26.90
C LYS A 737 -9.76 -14.12 -25.81
N THR A 738 -9.70 -12.94 -25.21
CA THR A 738 -8.68 -12.57 -24.23
C THR A 738 -8.64 -13.63 -23.14
N LYS A 739 -7.42 -14.13 -22.86
CA LYS A 739 -7.18 -15.12 -21.81
C LYS A 739 -6.51 -14.44 -20.64
N VAL A 740 -7.16 -14.51 -19.49
CA VAL A 740 -6.58 -14.06 -18.21
C VAL A 740 -6.52 -15.23 -17.25
N ARG A 741 -5.54 -15.21 -16.35
CA ARG A 741 -5.39 -16.28 -15.37
C ARG A 741 -6.52 -16.20 -14.35
N LYS A 742 -7.11 -17.34 -14.02
CA LYS A 742 -8.05 -17.48 -12.91
C LYS A 742 -7.27 -17.72 -11.62
N SER A 743 -7.42 -16.86 -10.62
CA SER A 743 -6.80 -17.02 -9.31
C SER A 743 -7.62 -17.97 -8.44
N GLU A 744 -7.05 -19.15 -8.16
CA GLU A 744 -7.65 -20.19 -7.32
C GLU A 744 -6.73 -20.50 -6.12
N THR A 745 -6.11 -19.45 -5.58
CA THR A 745 -5.35 -19.47 -4.32
C THR A 745 -6.26 -19.76 -3.13
N LEU A 746 -5.72 -20.09 -1.96
CA LEU A 746 -6.49 -20.29 -0.74
C LEU A 746 -5.58 -20.00 0.45
N PHE A 747 -5.93 -19.05 1.30
CA PHE A 747 -5.45 -19.07 2.69
C PHE A 747 -6.25 -20.13 3.42
N PHE A 748 -5.57 -21.15 3.96
CA PHE A 748 -6.29 -22.29 4.51
C PHE A 748 -6.94 -21.92 5.84
N PRO A 749 -8.27 -22.02 5.97
CA PRO A 749 -8.95 -21.69 7.21
C PRO A 749 -8.66 -22.74 8.28
N LEU A 750 -8.35 -22.30 9.50
CA LEU A 750 -8.05 -23.19 10.63
C LEU A 750 -8.95 -22.93 11.84
N GLN A 751 -9.65 -21.80 11.90
CA GLN A 751 -10.33 -21.35 13.12
C GLN A 751 -11.40 -22.33 13.62
N ILE A 752 -12.19 -22.88 12.70
CA ILE A 752 -13.28 -23.79 12.99
C ILE A 752 -13.09 -25.04 12.15
N ILE A 753 -13.23 -26.20 12.78
CA ILE A 753 -13.32 -27.51 12.13
C ILE A 753 -14.67 -28.16 12.44
N GLY A 754 -15.26 -28.88 11.48
CA GLY A 754 -16.59 -29.48 11.62
C GLY A 754 -17.67 -28.72 10.87
N GLY A 755 -18.94 -28.97 11.22
CA GLY A 755 -20.10 -28.53 10.43
C GLY A 755 -20.56 -29.55 9.38
N PHE A 756 -20.16 -30.82 9.56
CA PHE A 756 -20.56 -31.96 8.74
C PHE A 756 -20.89 -33.16 9.66
N LYS A 757 -21.47 -34.22 9.10
CA LYS A 757 -21.66 -35.51 9.76
C LYS A 757 -20.46 -36.39 9.45
N GLY A 758 -19.71 -36.83 10.45
CA GLY A 758 -18.53 -37.67 10.23
C GLY A 758 -17.44 -37.40 11.24
N LYS A 759 -16.20 -37.76 10.90
CA LYS A 759 -15.04 -37.65 11.79
C LYS A 759 -13.85 -37.00 11.10
N LEU A 760 -13.02 -36.31 11.87
CA LEU A 760 -11.74 -35.74 11.43
C LEU A 760 -10.65 -36.09 12.44
N ASP A 761 -9.48 -36.47 11.93
CA ASP A 761 -8.36 -36.97 12.72
C ASP A 761 -7.00 -36.46 12.20
N GLU A 762 -5.97 -36.48 13.06
CA GLU A 762 -4.56 -36.21 12.74
C GLU A 762 -4.29 -34.96 11.87
N LEU A 763 -4.75 -33.78 12.34
CA LEU A 763 -4.52 -32.51 11.65
C LEU A 763 -3.08 -32.03 11.85
N GLN A 764 -2.35 -31.84 10.75
CA GLN A 764 -0.97 -31.35 10.74
C GLN A 764 -0.82 -30.18 9.75
N VAL A 765 -0.08 -29.14 10.14
CA VAL A 765 0.10 -27.91 9.36
C VAL A 765 1.58 -27.55 9.22
N TRP A 766 2.01 -27.28 7.99
CA TRP A 766 3.36 -26.82 7.64
C TRP A 766 3.32 -25.44 6.99
N ASN A 767 4.35 -24.63 7.24
CA ASN A 767 4.62 -23.36 6.55
C ASN A 767 5.55 -23.53 5.34
N LYS A 768 5.50 -24.71 4.73
CA LYS A 768 6.14 -25.02 3.45
C LYS A 768 5.23 -25.90 2.60
N VAL A 769 5.42 -25.86 1.30
CA VAL A 769 4.84 -26.86 0.38
C VAL A 769 5.70 -28.10 0.45
N LEU A 770 5.14 -29.22 0.91
CA LEU A 770 5.81 -30.51 0.87
C LEU A 770 5.90 -31.02 -0.57
N SER A 771 7.00 -31.70 -0.89
CA SER A 771 7.16 -32.41 -2.15
C SER A 771 6.22 -33.61 -2.24
N ASP A 772 5.92 -34.07 -3.45
CA ASP A 772 5.07 -35.25 -3.69
C ASP A 772 5.58 -36.48 -2.93
N LYS A 773 6.90 -36.64 -2.80
CA LYS A 773 7.54 -37.71 -2.02
C LYS A 773 7.30 -37.55 -0.52
N GLU A 774 7.44 -36.34 0.03
CA GLU A 774 7.13 -36.06 1.43
C GLU A 774 5.65 -36.31 1.72
N ILE A 775 4.75 -35.89 0.82
CA ILE A 775 3.30 -36.09 0.97
C ILE A 775 2.93 -37.57 0.93
N LEU A 776 3.51 -38.35 0.02
CA LEU A 776 3.28 -39.79 -0.05
C LEU A 776 3.71 -40.51 1.23
N ALA A 777 4.74 -40.01 1.91
CA ALA A 777 5.25 -40.57 3.16
C ALA A 777 4.41 -40.21 4.41
N LEU A 778 3.41 -39.32 4.29
CA LEU A 778 2.51 -38.97 5.39
C LEU A 778 1.35 -39.98 5.57
N LYS A 779 1.18 -40.91 4.64
CA LYS A 779 0.08 -41.88 4.63
C LYS A 779 0.23 -42.95 5.70
#